data_AF-A0A9N9EU51-F1
#
_entry.id   AF-A0A9N9EU51-F1
#
_cell.length_a   1.000
_cell.length_b   1.000
_cell.length_c   1.000
_cell.angle_alpha   90.00
_cell.angle_beta   90.00
_cell.angle_gamma   90.00
#
_symmetry.space_group_name_H-M   'P 1'
#
loop_
_entity.id
_entity.type
_entity.pdbx_description
1 polymer ?
#
loop_
_entity_poly.entity_id
_entity_poly.type
_entity_poly.pdbx_seq_one_letter_code
_entity_poly.pdbx_strand_id
1 'polypeptide(L)'
;VATLFDEAGEAYYLHLRDDWLETPIYDGNVVNVFGNFDNENKCIANNSQSFVVVNPDVLISATSVADSFTCMRKDILRERFNGNFCINSSTAYGSLFHELIQSCLIQNNFTSQFLEGEISKVVKRSIERLYSADLNENDVIGELIDAIPTIRAWADKFIGEVPKPIEEHLSTSKAKLSISICNVLNVEEHICSIKYGLKGKIDASIEAKVSQNGILKRAIMPLELKTSRNISPSHYAQTIFYCLLMSDNYDIDVESGLLYYLKIQNEETGKMLNVPVVPHELRSLIIQRNQLAWYALDDQRSILPPMIKNEFQCKHCSFNASCFLYHKAIENGTSETSGVVEIFDNKVAHLKDHHLDFFRKWDELITLEEEDMYRFQPEIWNMLSSNYDDDQCLNNMCLDPETIETIPNGEGYRQFRCKFIRKTGKTNFVLDTQFCIGDHVIVSSELDHRTVASGFVEDIASNFVWLTLDRIPHGGSKRNFDFDIESCHNFLCASKETVHSNLRSDIIDTFYRIDKDELTSSMKLIRQNLVSLLVDKETAKLRRLIVDFEPPCFNQSIDTMPNIVDAKSLNDDQIKAIKLALDAQDYAILLGMPGTGKSTTIVQIIKALVSNGKSVLLAAYTHSAVDNILFKLLNEKIDMLRLGSKSKVRPEIEPYLLNINQYDNVDMFRTFIESKQVIATTCLGITHYIFSKRRFDYCIIDEATQVTLPICVGPLRFADRFLLVGDDFQLPPLVRNHEAIEKGMGKSLFITLTGKHPRAVTRLRYQYRMHEDIMNLSNCLIYDYKMLCGLPTGPDSFLKIPGWNNNFLSQFHKENDNRCKEECWLQTVLDPWKPVVMVDTDNLEAKESRGLNQNSVEASLIEQCVKAMLIGGIPQTDIGIITPFRHQIKLLSQKFKDLTKVEISTVDRFQGREKKVIVVSLVKANVDYRIGDILKDYRRLNVAITRAQSKLIIFGSRSTVSASEIMRNIIEHIQNAHSMCKLKDKSTPSWHIVPK
;
A
#
# COMPACT_ATOMS: atom_id res chain seq x y z
N VAL A 1 -33.93 25.22 9.21
CA VAL A 1 -32.89 26.25 9.43
C VAL A 1 -31.76 25.54 10.11
N ALA A 2 -30.55 25.61 9.57
CA ALA A 2 -29.35 25.09 10.21
C ALA A 2 -28.63 26.25 10.90
N THR A 3 -28.19 26.04 12.15
CA THR A 3 -27.32 26.98 12.86
C THR A 3 -25.89 26.54 12.66
N LEU A 4 -25.08 27.42 12.08
CA LEU A 4 -23.68 27.19 11.76
C LEU A 4 -22.83 27.99 12.73
N PHE A 5 -21.65 27.48 13.06
CA PHE A 5 -20.66 28.18 13.87
C PHE A 5 -19.36 28.29 13.07
N ASP A 6 -18.77 29.48 13.03
CA ASP A 6 -17.43 29.66 12.48
C ASP A 6 -16.34 29.23 13.47
N GLU A 7 -15.06 29.35 13.09
CA GLU A 7 -13.92 29.02 13.95
C GLU A 7 -13.83 29.88 15.22
N ALA A 8 -14.41 31.08 15.20
CA ALA A 8 -14.49 31.98 16.35
C ALA A 8 -15.69 31.68 17.27
N GLY A 9 -16.57 30.76 16.87
CA GLY A 9 -17.81 30.41 17.58
C GLY A 9 -18.96 31.40 17.33
N GLU A 10 -18.86 32.28 16.35
CA GLU A 10 -19.98 33.15 15.94
C GLU A 10 -21.04 32.35 15.21
N ALA A 11 -22.31 32.66 15.51
CA ALA A 11 -23.45 31.95 14.96
C ALA A 11 -23.93 32.57 13.64
N TYR A 12 -24.15 31.70 12.66
CA TYR A 12 -24.75 31.99 11.36
C TYR A 12 -25.98 31.11 11.13
N TYR A 13 -26.93 31.58 10.32
CA TYR A 13 -28.20 30.89 10.09
C TYR A 13 -28.40 30.59 8.60
N LEU A 14 -28.39 29.31 8.25
CA LEU A 14 -28.64 28.86 6.88
C LEU A 14 -30.09 28.37 6.72
N HIS A 15 -30.82 29.03 5.85
CA HIS A 15 -32.19 28.65 5.48
C HIS A 15 -32.18 27.86 4.17
N LEU A 16 -32.26 26.53 4.27
CA LEU A 16 -32.49 25.65 3.12
C LEU A 16 -33.96 25.74 2.69
N ARG A 17 -34.19 25.94 1.39
CA ARG A 17 -35.52 26.00 0.75
C ARG A 17 -35.51 25.22 -0.56
N ASP A 18 -36.71 24.92 -1.06
CA ASP A 18 -36.91 24.20 -2.32
C ASP A 18 -36.13 22.88 -2.35
N ASP A 19 -35.43 22.57 -3.45
CA ASP A 19 -34.68 21.32 -3.63
C ASP A 19 -33.58 21.14 -2.56
N TRP A 20 -33.06 22.23 -1.97
CA TRP A 20 -32.04 22.16 -0.93
C TRP A 20 -32.54 21.54 0.37
N LEU A 21 -33.86 21.43 0.58
CA LEU A 21 -34.44 20.69 1.71
C LEU A 21 -34.04 19.22 1.74
N GLU A 22 -33.66 18.64 0.59
CA GLU A 22 -33.19 17.27 0.49
C GLU A 22 -31.72 17.08 0.90
N THR A 23 -31.01 18.16 1.21
CA THR A 23 -29.59 18.10 1.58
C THR A 23 -29.44 17.47 2.98
N PRO A 24 -28.66 16.37 3.12
CA PRO A 24 -28.43 15.74 4.42
C PRO A 24 -27.49 16.61 5.26
N ILE A 25 -28.06 17.43 6.14
CA ILE A 25 -27.32 18.26 7.10
C ILE A 25 -27.73 17.89 8.52
N TYR A 26 -26.76 17.56 9.36
CA TYR A 26 -26.94 17.14 10.74
C TYR A 26 -25.98 17.87 11.67
N ASP A 27 -26.29 17.86 12.97
CA ASP A 27 -25.42 18.44 13.99
C ASP A 27 -24.02 17.81 13.94
N GLY A 28 -22.99 18.66 13.97
CA GLY A 28 -21.58 18.25 13.86
C GLY A 28 -21.03 18.18 12.43
N ASN A 29 -21.85 18.35 11.38
CA ASN A 29 -21.33 18.45 10.02
C ASN A 29 -20.60 19.78 9.78
N VAL A 30 -19.50 19.71 9.02
CA VAL A 30 -18.80 20.89 8.50
C VAL A 30 -19.47 21.29 7.18
N VAL A 31 -19.62 22.58 6.89
CA VAL A 31 -20.23 23.05 5.64
C VAL A 31 -19.48 24.22 5.02
N ASN A 32 -19.43 24.24 3.69
CA ASN A 32 -19.05 25.41 2.91
C ASN A 32 -20.30 26.02 2.29
N VAL A 33 -20.57 27.29 2.59
CA VAL A 33 -21.72 28.04 2.05
C VAL A 33 -21.25 28.99 0.97
N PHE A 34 -21.77 28.81 -0.24
CA PHE A 34 -21.50 29.65 -1.39
C PHE A 34 -22.66 30.61 -1.57
N GLY A 35 -22.56 31.76 -0.93
CA GLY A 35 -23.60 32.78 -0.92
C GLY A 35 -23.25 33.90 0.05
N ASN A 36 -24.00 35.00 -0.01
CA ASN A 36 -23.79 36.12 0.90
C ASN A 36 -24.66 35.95 2.15
N PHE A 37 -24.06 36.17 3.31
CA PHE A 37 -24.79 36.36 4.56
C PHE A 37 -25.20 37.84 4.68
N ASP A 38 -26.43 38.07 5.11
CA ASP A 38 -26.91 39.42 5.41
C ASP A 38 -26.33 39.95 6.74
N ASN A 39 -26.70 41.19 7.09
CA ASN A 39 -26.25 41.84 8.32
C ASN A 39 -26.74 41.14 9.62
N GLU A 40 -27.67 40.18 9.52
CA GLU A 40 -28.15 39.35 10.63
C GLU A 40 -27.50 37.95 10.62
N ASN A 41 -26.41 37.77 9.87
CA ASN A 41 -25.73 36.49 9.66
C ASN A 41 -26.66 35.41 9.08
N LYS A 42 -27.64 35.79 8.24
CA LYS A 42 -28.55 34.84 7.58
C LYS A 42 -28.21 34.68 6.10
N CYS A 43 -28.25 33.44 5.63
CA CYS A 43 -28.16 33.11 4.20
C CYS A 43 -29.33 32.20 3.80
N ILE A 44 -29.87 32.39 2.61
CA ILE A 44 -30.92 31.54 2.03
C ILE A 44 -30.32 30.77 0.86
N ALA A 45 -30.30 29.44 0.95
CA ALA A 45 -30.02 28.56 -0.19
C ALA A 45 -31.35 28.06 -0.77
N ASN A 46 -31.63 28.43 -2.02
CA ASN A 46 -32.87 28.08 -2.73
C ASN A 46 -32.56 27.76 -4.21
N ASN A 47 -33.58 27.52 -5.03
CA ASN A 47 -33.35 27.13 -6.44
C ASN A 47 -32.75 28.24 -7.33
N SER A 48 -32.67 29.49 -6.84
CA SER A 48 -32.23 30.67 -7.59
C SER A 48 -30.93 31.29 -7.08
N GLN A 49 -30.56 31.07 -5.81
CA GLN A 49 -29.39 31.68 -5.21
C GLN A 49 -28.76 30.76 -4.17
N SER A 50 -27.44 30.88 -4.07
CA SER A 50 -26.56 30.20 -3.13
C SER A 50 -26.59 28.67 -3.22
N PHE A 51 -25.51 28.03 -2.81
CA PHE A 51 -25.46 26.58 -2.64
C PHE A 51 -24.63 26.20 -1.42
N VAL A 52 -24.82 24.97 -0.93
CA VAL A 52 -24.11 24.46 0.23
C VAL A 52 -23.43 23.13 -0.10
N VAL A 53 -22.18 22.98 0.34
CA VAL A 53 -21.41 21.75 0.29
C VAL A 53 -21.27 21.23 1.72
N VAL A 54 -21.73 20.01 1.99
CA VAL A 54 -21.74 19.41 3.33
C VAL A 54 -20.61 18.39 3.46
N ASN A 55 -19.82 18.46 4.52
CA ASN A 55 -18.58 17.70 4.74
C ASN A 55 -17.62 17.85 3.55
N PRO A 56 -17.11 19.09 3.30
CA PRO A 56 -16.19 19.40 2.21
C PRO A 56 -14.86 18.62 2.27
N ASP A 57 -14.48 18.13 3.44
CA ASP A 57 -13.32 17.27 3.69
C ASP A 57 -13.48 15.85 3.09
N VAL A 58 -14.70 15.41 2.81
CA VAL A 58 -14.97 14.12 2.15
C VAL A 58 -14.86 14.26 0.63
N LEU A 59 -13.68 14.02 0.07
CA LEU A 59 -13.45 14.16 -1.38
C LEU A 59 -14.09 13.03 -2.20
N ILE A 60 -15.20 13.32 -2.87
CA ILE A 60 -15.88 12.40 -3.79
C ILE A 60 -15.41 12.63 -5.23
N SER A 61 -15.18 11.56 -6.00
CA SER A 61 -14.76 11.74 -7.38
C SER A 61 -15.89 12.32 -8.26
N ALA A 62 -15.56 13.27 -9.15
CA ALA A 62 -16.50 13.86 -10.10
C ALA A 62 -17.23 12.78 -10.92
N THR A 63 -16.52 11.75 -11.34
CA THR A 63 -17.07 10.59 -12.05
C THR A 63 -18.05 9.80 -11.17
N SER A 64 -17.76 9.59 -9.88
CA SER A 64 -18.68 8.91 -8.95
C SER A 64 -19.97 9.72 -8.74
N VAL A 65 -19.89 11.04 -8.61
CA VAL A 65 -21.10 11.87 -8.51
C VAL A 65 -21.91 11.81 -9.80
N ALA A 66 -21.27 11.96 -10.95
CA ALA A 66 -21.92 11.89 -12.25
C ALA A 66 -22.60 10.54 -12.52
N ASP A 67 -21.96 9.43 -12.14
CA ASP A 67 -22.51 8.06 -12.29
C ASP A 67 -23.65 7.78 -11.30
N SER A 68 -23.67 8.42 -10.13
CA SER A 68 -24.61 8.11 -9.04
C SER A 68 -26.07 8.39 -9.35
N PHE A 69 -26.36 9.27 -10.31
CA PHE A 69 -27.71 9.46 -10.85
C PHE A 69 -28.30 8.18 -11.46
N THR A 70 -27.44 7.27 -11.91
CA THR A 70 -27.86 5.95 -12.39
C THR A 70 -28.01 4.94 -11.26
N CYS A 71 -27.02 4.89 -10.35
CA CYS A 71 -27.03 3.98 -9.22
C CYS A 71 -26.08 4.45 -8.11
N MET A 72 -26.57 5.28 -7.19
CA MET A 72 -25.80 5.77 -6.04
C MET A 72 -25.15 4.65 -5.22
N ARG A 73 -25.84 3.51 -5.07
CA ARG A 73 -25.33 2.34 -4.36
C ARG A 73 -24.04 1.80 -4.98
N LYS A 74 -23.96 1.77 -6.32
CA LYS A 74 -22.77 1.30 -7.05
C LYS A 74 -21.56 2.20 -6.75
N ASP A 75 -21.75 3.51 -6.69
CA ASP A 75 -20.66 4.46 -6.46
C ASP A 75 -20.14 4.42 -5.02
N ILE A 76 -21.02 4.21 -4.02
CA ILE A 76 -20.58 3.94 -2.65
C ILE A 76 -19.84 2.61 -2.55
N LEU A 77 -20.29 1.57 -3.25
CA LEU A 77 -19.58 0.28 -3.31
C LEU A 77 -18.21 0.41 -3.99
N ARG A 78 -18.05 1.27 -5.00
CA ARG A 78 -16.76 1.55 -5.65
C ARG A 78 -15.75 2.16 -4.67
N GLU A 79 -16.20 2.89 -3.66
CA GLU A 79 -15.32 3.41 -2.61
C GLU A 79 -14.92 2.34 -1.57
N ARG A 80 -15.68 1.24 -1.44
CA ARG A 80 -15.39 0.18 -0.47
C ARG A 80 -14.74 -1.08 -1.06
N PHE A 81 -14.92 -1.32 -2.35
CA PHE A 81 -14.48 -2.55 -3.02
C PHE A 81 -13.64 -2.22 -4.24
N ASN A 82 -12.63 -3.05 -4.49
CA ASN A 82 -12.08 -3.15 -5.83
C ASN A 82 -13.15 -3.82 -6.70
N GLY A 83 -13.50 -3.22 -7.84
CA GLY A 83 -14.41 -3.87 -8.79
C GLY A 83 -13.84 -5.19 -9.32
N ASN A 84 -14.53 -5.83 -10.26
CA ASN A 84 -13.98 -7.02 -10.92
C ASN A 84 -12.56 -6.73 -11.48
N PHE A 85 -11.59 -7.58 -11.14
CA PHE A 85 -10.20 -7.45 -11.58
C PHE A 85 -10.02 -7.60 -13.11
N CYS A 86 -11.00 -8.19 -13.79
CA CYS A 86 -10.96 -8.37 -15.24
C CYS A 86 -11.41 -7.09 -15.95
N ILE A 87 -10.50 -6.52 -16.75
CA ILE A 87 -10.80 -5.40 -17.64
C ILE A 87 -11.67 -5.95 -18.78
N ASN A 88 -12.81 -5.31 -19.04
CA ASN A 88 -13.62 -5.65 -20.20
C ASN A 88 -13.06 -4.99 -21.47
N SER A 89 -13.48 -5.48 -22.63
CA SER A 89 -13.02 -4.97 -23.93
C SER A 89 -13.26 -3.46 -24.09
N SER A 90 -14.45 -2.96 -23.71
CA SER A 90 -14.79 -1.54 -23.84
C SER A 90 -13.85 -0.63 -23.03
N THR A 91 -13.50 -1.02 -21.81
CA THR A 91 -12.56 -0.27 -20.95
C THR A 91 -11.16 -0.31 -21.53
N ALA A 92 -10.72 -1.46 -22.07
CA ALA A 92 -9.43 -1.58 -22.74
C ALA A 92 -9.35 -0.64 -23.96
N TYR A 93 -10.31 -0.69 -24.89
CA TYR A 93 -10.36 0.23 -26.04
C TYR A 93 -10.39 1.69 -25.60
N GLY A 94 -11.24 2.02 -24.62
CA GLY A 94 -11.34 3.37 -24.07
C GLY A 94 -9.98 3.92 -23.63
N SER A 95 -9.26 3.16 -22.80
CA SER A 95 -7.93 3.56 -22.32
C SER A 95 -6.90 3.74 -23.45
N LEU A 96 -6.90 2.87 -24.47
CA LEU A 96 -5.97 2.96 -25.60
C LEU A 96 -6.22 4.22 -26.45
N PHE A 97 -7.49 4.55 -26.68
CA PHE A 97 -7.87 5.78 -27.40
C PHE A 97 -7.48 7.04 -26.62
N HIS A 98 -7.66 7.05 -25.30
CA HIS A 98 -7.24 8.19 -24.47
C HIS A 98 -5.71 8.37 -24.56
N GLU A 99 -4.93 7.30 -24.36
CA GLU A 99 -3.46 7.36 -24.47
C GLU A 99 -2.99 7.88 -25.85
N LEU A 100 -3.64 7.42 -26.93
CA LEU A 100 -3.32 7.87 -28.29
C LEU A 100 -3.58 9.37 -28.48
N ILE A 101 -4.77 9.85 -28.11
CA ILE A 101 -5.16 11.27 -28.26
C ILE A 101 -4.29 12.16 -27.37
N GLN A 102 -4.00 11.73 -26.14
CA GLN A 102 -3.10 12.45 -25.23
C GLN A 102 -1.69 12.59 -25.80
N SER A 103 -1.13 11.54 -26.42
CA SER A 103 0.18 11.62 -27.09
C SER A 103 0.17 12.67 -28.21
N CYS A 104 -0.89 12.72 -29.01
CA CYS A 104 -1.07 13.73 -30.05
C CYS A 104 -1.21 15.14 -29.50
N LEU A 105 -1.97 15.34 -28.43
CA LEU A 105 -2.14 16.64 -27.76
C LEU A 105 -0.80 17.17 -27.21
N ILE A 106 -0.02 16.31 -26.55
CA ILE A 106 1.29 16.69 -25.99
C ILE A 106 2.29 17.08 -27.09
N GLN A 107 2.32 16.36 -28.21
CA GLN A 107 3.24 16.64 -29.32
C GLN A 107 2.70 17.68 -30.29
N ASN A 108 1.44 18.09 -30.14
CA ASN A 108 0.69 18.87 -31.12
C ASN A 108 0.85 18.33 -32.56
N ASN A 109 0.73 17.02 -32.71
CA ASN A 109 0.94 16.33 -33.98
C ASN A 109 -0.15 15.29 -34.23
N PHE A 110 -0.95 15.51 -35.28
CA PHE A 110 -2.08 14.67 -35.68
C PHE A 110 -1.90 14.12 -37.10
N THR A 111 -0.68 14.10 -37.64
CA THR A 111 -0.42 13.51 -38.96
C THR A 111 -0.67 12.00 -38.95
N SER A 112 -1.15 11.43 -40.06
CA SER A 112 -1.36 9.97 -40.17
C SER A 112 -0.09 9.18 -39.84
N GLN A 113 1.07 9.64 -40.33
CA GLN A 113 2.36 9.00 -40.05
C GLN A 113 2.69 8.98 -38.54
N PHE A 114 2.37 10.04 -37.81
CA PHE A 114 2.58 10.10 -36.37
C PHE A 114 1.59 9.17 -35.64
N LEU A 115 0.31 9.24 -35.98
CA LEU A 115 -0.75 8.41 -35.37
C LEU A 115 -0.48 6.91 -35.56
N GLU A 116 -0.13 6.47 -36.77
CA GLU A 116 0.23 5.07 -37.06
C GLU A 116 1.44 4.61 -36.22
N GLY A 117 2.45 5.48 -36.11
CA GLY A 117 3.62 5.24 -35.27
C GLY A 117 3.31 5.16 -33.78
N GLU A 118 2.41 6.00 -33.27
CA GLU A 118 1.99 6.00 -31.86
C GLU A 118 1.07 4.82 -31.53
N ILE A 119 0.13 4.44 -32.41
CA ILE A 119 -0.73 3.25 -32.24
C ILE A 119 0.12 2.02 -31.96
N SER A 120 1.16 1.81 -32.77
CA SER A 120 2.08 0.68 -32.60
C SER A 120 2.75 0.67 -31.22
N LYS A 121 3.10 1.85 -30.68
CA LYS A 121 3.71 1.98 -29.35
C LYS A 121 2.71 1.76 -28.22
N VAL A 122 1.52 2.33 -28.33
CA VAL A 122 0.45 2.23 -27.31
C VAL A 122 -0.03 0.78 -27.18
N VAL A 123 -0.25 0.10 -28.31
CA VAL A 123 -0.65 -1.31 -28.33
C VAL A 123 0.45 -2.20 -27.74
N LYS A 124 1.71 -1.99 -28.12
CA LYS A 124 2.85 -2.76 -27.59
C LYS A 124 3.01 -2.61 -26.07
N ARG A 125 2.75 -1.41 -25.53
CA ARG A 125 2.77 -1.15 -24.07
C ARG A 125 1.60 -1.78 -23.33
N SER A 126 0.52 -2.10 -24.03
CA SER A 126 -0.76 -2.52 -23.43
C SER A 126 -1.01 -4.03 -23.49
N ILE A 127 0.00 -4.85 -23.81
CA ILE A 127 -0.15 -6.30 -24.00
C ILE A 127 -0.81 -6.99 -22.80
N GLU A 128 -0.47 -6.62 -21.56
CA GLU A 128 -1.09 -7.22 -20.36
C GLU A 128 -2.58 -6.88 -20.23
N ARG A 129 -2.94 -5.65 -20.61
CA ARG A 129 -4.32 -5.15 -20.63
C ARG A 129 -5.14 -5.90 -21.67
N LEU A 130 -4.56 -6.08 -22.87
CA LEU A 130 -5.17 -6.85 -23.96
C LEU A 130 -5.34 -8.33 -23.58
N TYR A 131 -4.32 -8.91 -22.93
CA TYR A 131 -4.37 -10.27 -22.40
C TYR A 131 -5.52 -10.44 -21.40
N SER A 132 -5.67 -9.52 -20.44
CA SER A 132 -6.76 -9.52 -19.46
C SER A 132 -8.14 -9.39 -20.12
N ALA A 133 -8.25 -8.52 -21.13
CA ALA A 133 -9.49 -8.25 -21.85
C ALA A 133 -9.85 -9.25 -22.96
N ASP A 134 -8.99 -10.23 -23.23
CA ASP A 134 -9.14 -11.21 -24.32
C ASP A 134 -9.22 -10.58 -25.72
N LEU A 135 -8.36 -9.58 -25.96
CA LEU A 135 -8.27 -8.87 -27.24
C LEU A 135 -7.01 -9.27 -28.01
N ASN A 136 -7.13 -9.39 -29.34
CA ASN A 136 -5.99 -9.57 -30.23
C ASN A 136 -5.40 -8.20 -30.63
N GLU A 137 -4.08 -8.09 -30.63
CA GLU A 137 -3.40 -6.84 -30.97
C GLU A 137 -3.69 -6.34 -32.40
N ASN A 138 -3.86 -7.23 -33.38
CA ASN A 138 -4.10 -6.82 -34.77
C ASN A 138 -5.51 -6.25 -34.96
N ASP A 139 -6.51 -6.86 -34.31
CA ASP A 139 -7.89 -6.34 -34.33
C ASP A 139 -7.95 -4.95 -33.67
N VAL A 140 -7.21 -4.78 -32.56
CA VAL A 140 -7.09 -3.50 -31.87
C VAL A 140 -6.40 -2.46 -32.74
N ILE A 141 -5.28 -2.82 -33.38
CA ILE A 141 -4.57 -1.92 -34.32
C ILE A 141 -5.50 -1.51 -35.46
N GLY A 142 -6.22 -2.45 -36.06
CA GLY A 142 -7.20 -2.17 -37.12
C GLY A 142 -8.24 -1.16 -36.66
N GLU A 143 -8.84 -1.37 -35.49
CA GLU A 143 -9.86 -0.46 -34.97
C GLU A 143 -9.32 0.94 -34.60
N LEU A 144 -8.06 1.03 -34.14
CA LEU A 144 -7.39 2.31 -33.88
C LEU A 144 -7.04 3.05 -35.18
N ILE A 145 -6.59 2.31 -36.21
CA ILE A 145 -6.32 2.84 -37.55
C ILE A 145 -7.61 3.39 -38.18
N ASP A 146 -8.71 2.65 -38.08
CA ASP A 146 -10.02 3.08 -38.59
C ASP A 146 -10.51 4.39 -37.95
N ALA A 147 -10.01 4.74 -36.77
CA ALA A 147 -10.33 6.00 -36.10
C ALA A 147 -9.44 7.18 -36.52
N ILE A 148 -8.31 6.95 -37.20
CA ILE A 148 -7.38 8.01 -37.63
C ILE A 148 -8.08 9.11 -38.42
N PRO A 149 -8.91 8.81 -39.46
CA PRO A 149 -9.56 9.86 -40.23
C PRO A 149 -10.43 10.77 -39.35
N THR A 150 -11.14 10.18 -38.39
CA THR A 150 -12.00 10.89 -37.44
C THR A 150 -11.20 11.79 -36.50
N ILE A 151 -10.12 11.27 -35.89
CA ILE A 151 -9.22 12.06 -35.03
C ILE A 151 -8.62 13.24 -35.81
N ARG A 152 -8.18 13.00 -37.03
CA ARG A 152 -7.62 14.03 -37.91
C ARG A 152 -8.62 15.11 -38.25
N ALA A 153 -9.82 14.72 -38.66
CA ALA A 153 -10.85 15.68 -39.01
C ALA A 153 -11.29 16.54 -37.81
N TRP A 154 -11.29 15.97 -36.60
CA TRP A 154 -11.49 16.74 -35.37
C TRP A 154 -10.34 17.73 -35.12
N ALA A 155 -9.09 17.27 -35.21
CA ALA A 155 -7.91 18.12 -35.00
C ALA A 155 -7.84 19.26 -36.03
N ASP A 156 -8.04 18.97 -37.32
CA ASP A 156 -8.06 19.95 -38.40
C ASP A 156 -9.17 21.00 -38.22
N LYS A 157 -10.28 20.62 -37.56
CA LYS A 157 -11.40 21.52 -37.27
C LYS A 157 -11.13 22.39 -36.04
N PHE A 158 -10.67 21.80 -34.93
CA PHE A 158 -10.68 22.49 -33.64
C PHE A 158 -9.31 22.86 -33.11
N ILE A 159 -8.22 22.26 -33.56
CA ILE A 159 -6.87 22.59 -33.08
C ILE A 159 -6.26 23.70 -33.95
N GLY A 160 -5.85 24.80 -33.31
CA GLY A 160 -5.24 25.95 -33.96
C GLY A 160 -5.81 27.30 -33.49
N GLU A 161 -5.59 28.33 -34.30
CA GLU A 161 -5.86 29.73 -33.94
C GLU A 161 -7.24 30.25 -34.36
N VAL A 162 -7.95 29.52 -35.21
CA VAL A 162 -9.19 29.99 -35.87
C VAL A 162 -10.40 29.25 -35.31
N PRO A 163 -11.29 29.93 -34.54
CA PRO A 163 -12.48 29.32 -33.98
C PRO A 163 -13.43 28.77 -35.06
N LYS A 164 -13.97 27.57 -34.84
CA LYS A 164 -14.97 26.94 -35.71
C LYS A 164 -16.30 26.71 -34.97
N PRO A 165 -17.44 26.69 -35.69
CA PRO A 165 -18.74 26.46 -35.08
C PRO A 165 -18.79 25.16 -34.28
N ILE A 166 -19.40 25.24 -33.10
CA ILE A 166 -19.59 24.14 -32.17
C ILE A 166 -21.04 24.11 -31.68
N GLU A 167 -21.55 22.91 -31.42
CA GLU A 167 -22.86 22.72 -30.77
C GLU A 167 -22.72 22.93 -29.25
N GLU A 168 -23.79 23.43 -28.63
CA GLU A 168 -23.84 23.69 -27.20
C GLU A 168 -24.91 22.82 -26.54
N HIS A 169 -24.55 22.18 -25.42
CA HIS A 169 -25.49 21.42 -24.58
C HIS A 169 -26.60 22.35 -24.07
N LEU A 170 -27.85 21.86 -24.11
CA LEU A 170 -29.05 22.61 -23.73
C LEU A 170 -29.27 23.94 -24.49
N SER A 171 -28.72 24.10 -25.70
CA SER A 171 -28.86 25.35 -26.45
C SER A 171 -30.33 25.74 -26.67
N THR A 172 -30.75 26.82 -25.99
CA THR A 172 -32.04 27.51 -26.21
C THR A 172 -31.86 28.81 -27.01
N SER A 173 -30.61 29.21 -27.27
CA SER A 173 -30.25 30.49 -27.89
C SER A 173 -29.89 30.34 -29.38
N LYS A 174 -30.12 31.40 -30.16
CA LYS A 174 -29.65 31.49 -31.56
C LYS A 174 -28.17 31.92 -31.68
N ALA A 175 -27.44 32.07 -30.57
CA ALA A 175 -26.08 32.58 -30.59
C ALA A 175 -25.14 31.56 -31.23
N LYS A 176 -24.43 31.95 -32.28
CA LYS A 176 -23.42 31.11 -32.93
C LYS A 176 -22.14 31.14 -32.08
N LEU A 177 -21.88 30.06 -31.36
CA LEU A 177 -20.63 29.84 -30.66
C LEU A 177 -19.60 29.21 -31.61
N SER A 178 -18.35 29.65 -31.55
CA SER A 178 -17.23 29.03 -32.27
C SER A 178 -16.02 28.92 -31.36
N ILE A 179 -15.29 27.81 -31.43
CA ILE A 179 -14.17 27.50 -30.54
C ILE A 179 -12.97 26.99 -31.35
N SER A 180 -11.76 27.32 -30.92
CA SER A 180 -10.52 26.61 -31.30
C SER A 180 -9.64 26.38 -30.07
N ILE A 181 -8.98 25.23 -30.01
CA ILE A 181 -8.02 24.81 -29.00
C ILE A 181 -6.64 25.30 -29.46
N CYS A 182 -6.10 26.28 -28.75
CA CYS A 182 -4.84 26.92 -29.13
C CYS A 182 -3.65 26.23 -28.46
N ASN A 183 -3.75 25.90 -27.17
CA ASN A 183 -2.70 25.28 -26.40
C ASN A 183 -3.22 24.17 -25.48
N VAL A 184 -2.34 23.23 -25.15
CA VAL A 184 -2.57 22.20 -24.12
C VAL A 184 -1.72 22.56 -22.91
N LEU A 185 -2.36 22.86 -21.79
CA LEU A 185 -1.71 23.21 -20.54
C LEU A 185 -1.20 21.96 -19.82
N ASN A 186 -2.08 20.96 -19.71
CA ASN A 186 -1.79 19.71 -19.02
C ASN A 186 -2.62 18.56 -19.60
N VAL A 187 -2.18 17.32 -19.38
CA VAL A 187 -2.95 16.10 -19.66
C VAL A 187 -3.01 15.25 -18.40
N GLU A 188 -4.13 14.55 -18.17
CA GLU A 188 -4.34 13.71 -16.99
C GLU A 188 -4.15 14.49 -15.66
N GLU A 189 -4.63 15.73 -15.63
CA GLU A 189 -4.51 16.64 -14.49
C GLU A 189 -5.41 16.18 -13.35
N HIS A 190 -4.82 15.81 -12.21
CA HIS A 190 -5.56 15.40 -11.03
C HIS A 190 -5.74 16.59 -10.10
N ILE A 191 -6.99 16.95 -9.80
CA ILE A 191 -7.34 18.09 -8.95
C ILE A 191 -8.20 17.61 -7.80
N CYS A 192 -7.84 18.04 -6.59
CA CYS A 192 -8.65 17.89 -5.37
C CYS A 192 -9.08 19.29 -4.90
N SER A 193 -10.37 19.47 -4.64
CA SER A 193 -10.93 20.70 -4.11
C SER A 193 -11.67 20.41 -2.81
N ILE A 194 -11.11 20.86 -1.70
CA ILE A 194 -11.80 20.85 -0.40
C ILE A 194 -12.97 21.83 -0.45
N LYS A 195 -12.81 22.97 -1.14
CA LYS A 195 -13.86 23.96 -1.35
C LYS A 195 -15.18 23.31 -1.79
N TYR A 196 -15.12 22.42 -2.78
CA TYR A 196 -16.30 21.70 -3.30
C TYR A 196 -16.45 20.27 -2.78
N GLY A 197 -15.49 19.77 -2.01
CA GLY A 197 -15.42 18.38 -1.57
C GLY A 197 -15.41 17.38 -2.73
N LEU A 198 -14.63 17.70 -3.75
CA LEU A 198 -14.55 16.96 -5.02
C LEU A 198 -13.11 16.63 -5.37
N LYS A 199 -12.92 15.52 -6.07
CA LYS A 199 -11.67 15.17 -6.76
C LYS A 199 -11.94 14.75 -8.19
N GLY A 200 -10.98 14.92 -9.08
CA GLY A 200 -11.17 14.60 -10.49
C GLY A 200 -9.86 14.44 -11.24
N LYS A 201 -9.91 13.69 -12.34
CA LYS A 201 -8.79 13.53 -13.27
C LYS A 201 -9.24 13.99 -14.64
N ILE A 202 -8.78 15.17 -15.04
CA ILE A 202 -9.15 15.85 -16.27
C ILE A 202 -8.28 15.30 -17.40
N ASP A 203 -8.89 14.80 -18.47
CA ASP A 203 -8.17 14.21 -19.60
C ASP A 203 -7.17 15.20 -20.21
N ALA A 204 -7.61 16.43 -20.47
CA ALA A 204 -6.73 17.53 -20.85
C ALA A 204 -7.25 18.89 -20.36
N SER A 205 -6.33 19.70 -19.85
CA SER A 205 -6.56 21.10 -19.51
C SER A 205 -6.02 21.95 -20.65
N ILE A 206 -6.87 22.76 -21.27
CA ILE A 206 -6.55 23.44 -22.52
C ILE A 206 -6.79 24.94 -22.42
N GLU A 207 -6.14 25.67 -23.31
CA GLU A 207 -6.44 27.06 -23.63
C GLU A 207 -7.18 27.12 -24.98
N ALA A 208 -8.34 27.77 -25.00
CA ALA A 208 -9.18 27.90 -26.17
C ALA A 208 -9.49 29.36 -26.51
N LYS A 209 -9.66 29.66 -27.79
CA LYS A 209 -10.27 30.89 -28.28
C LYS A 209 -11.76 30.66 -28.53
N VAL A 210 -12.59 31.44 -27.85
CA VAL A 210 -14.05 31.36 -27.91
C VAL A 210 -14.58 32.61 -28.60
N SER A 211 -15.28 32.44 -29.71
CA SER A 211 -16.01 33.51 -30.40
C SER A 211 -17.50 33.36 -30.16
N GLN A 212 -18.12 34.34 -29.51
CA GLN A 212 -19.56 34.39 -29.25
C GLN A 212 -20.10 35.74 -29.69
N ASN A 213 -21.08 35.74 -30.61
CA ASN A 213 -21.67 36.96 -31.17
C ASN A 213 -20.65 37.97 -31.74
N GLY A 214 -19.52 37.48 -32.26
CA GLY A 214 -18.44 38.30 -32.83
C GLY A 214 -17.39 38.79 -31.82
N ILE A 215 -17.60 38.56 -30.52
CA ILE A 215 -16.59 38.85 -29.48
C ILE A 215 -15.69 37.64 -29.35
N LEU A 216 -14.38 37.85 -29.47
CA LEU A 216 -13.35 36.82 -29.31
C LEU A 216 -12.71 36.94 -27.93
N LYS A 217 -12.81 35.90 -27.11
CA LYS A 217 -12.13 35.77 -25.81
C LYS A 217 -11.23 34.55 -25.78
N ARG A 218 -10.19 34.55 -24.94
CA ARG A 218 -9.46 33.35 -24.56
C ARG A 218 -10.07 32.79 -23.28
N ALA A 219 -10.10 31.47 -23.14
CA ALA A 219 -10.64 30.79 -21.99
C ALA A 219 -9.82 29.53 -21.70
N ILE A 220 -9.70 29.19 -20.42
CA ILE A 220 -9.19 27.88 -20.01
C ILE A 220 -10.39 26.96 -19.82
N MET A 221 -10.30 25.75 -20.36
CA MET A 221 -11.40 24.80 -20.38
C MET A 221 -10.88 23.38 -20.11
N PRO A 222 -11.65 22.53 -19.42
CA PRO A 222 -11.41 21.09 -19.44
C PRO A 222 -11.84 20.52 -20.78
N LEU A 223 -11.06 19.60 -21.33
CA LEU A 223 -11.43 18.74 -22.44
C LEU A 223 -11.60 17.31 -21.90
N GLU A 224 -12.82 16.79 -21.96
CA GLU A 224 -13.17 15.40 -21.61
C GLU A 224 -13.31 14.56 -22.87
N LEU A 225 -12.69 13.38 -22.89
CA LEU A 225 -12.71 12.45 -24.01
C LEU A 225 -13.66 11.28 -23.71
N LYS A 226 -14.46 10.88 -24.70
CA LYS A 226 -15.35 9.72 -24.63
C LYS A 226 -15.25 8.88 -25.89
N THR A 227 -15.19 7.56 -25.69
CA THR A 227 -15.13 6.57 -26.77
C THR A 227 -16.45 5.84 -27.01
N SER A 228 -17.43 6.04 -26.12
CA SER A 228 -18.76 5.43 -26.22
C SER A 228 -19.57 6.02 -27.38
N ARG A 229 -20.37 5.18 -28.03
CA ARG A 229 -21.25 5.60 -29.13
C ARG A 229 -22.46 6.42 -28.70
N ASN A 230 -22.79 6.37 -27.42
CA ASN A 230 -23.96 7.03 -26.85
C ASN A 230 -23.54 8.21 -25.97
N ILE A 231 -24.27 9.30 -26.11
CA ILE A 231 -24.16 10.47 -25.24
C ILE A 231 -24.87 10.13 -23.93
N SER A 232 -24.19 10.37 -22.80
CA SER A 232 -24.72 10.12 -21.45
C SER A 232 -24.85 11.44 -20.68
N PRO A 233 -25.94 11.67 -19.94
CA PRO A 233 -26.04 12.79 -19.00
C PRO A 233 -24.90 12.83 -17.98
N SER A 234 -24.37 11.67 -17.58
CA SER A 234 -23.22 11.59 -16.67
C SER A 234 -21.96 12.23 -17.26
N HIS A 235 -21.78 12.23 -18.58
CA HIS A 235 -20.62 12.86 -19.20
C HIS A 235 -20.69 14.39 -19.08
N TYR A 236 -21.87 14.99 -19.22
CA TYR A 236 -22.06 16.44 -18.99
C TYR A 236 -21.81 16.80 -17.53
N ALA A 237 -22.38 16.02 -16.59
CA ALA A 237 -22.17 16.19 -15.16
C ALA A 237 -20.68 16.18 -14.79
N GLN A 238 -19.93 15.23 -15.35
CA GLN A 238 -18.50 15.10 -15.15
C GLN A 238 -17.73 16.33 -15.68
N THR A 239 -18.04 16.79 -16.90
CA THR A 239 -17.43 18.00 -17.48
C THR A 239 -17.72 19.25 -16.65
N ILE A 240 -18.95 19.42 -16.15
CA ILE A 240 -19.32 20.55 -15.27
C ILE A 240 -18.49 20.53 -13.98
N PHE A 241 -18.31 19.36 -13.35
CA PHE A 241 -17.45 19.27 -12.16
C PHE A 241 -15.99 19.57 -12.46
N TYR A 242 -15.48 19.22 -13.64
CA TYR A 242 -14.14 19.60 -14.05
C TYR A 242 -13.99 21.11 -14.23
N CYS A 243 -15.02 21.81 -14.69
CA CYS A 243 -15.03 23.27 -14.68
C CYS A 243 -14.87 23.79 -13.24
N LEU A 244 -15.63 23.28 -12.27
CA LEU A 244 -15.51 23.69 -10.85
C LEU A 244 -14.11 23.42 -10.29
N LEU A 245 -13.57 22.23 -10.54
CA LEU A 245 -12.23 21.86 -10.07
C LEU A 245 -11.16 22.75 -10.68
N MET A 246 -11.24 23.05 -11.98
CA MET A 246 -10.33 24.00 -12.62
C MET A 246 -10.53 25.42 -12.12
N SER A 247 -11.76 25.86 -11.85
CA SER A 247 -12.02 27.18 -11.30
C SER A 247 -11.33 27.38 -9.95
N ASP A 248 -11.35 26.35 -9.10
CA ASP A 248 -10.62 26.36 -7.82
C ASP A 248 -9.10 26.31 -8.03
N ASN A 249 -8.63 25.43 -8.92
CA ASN A 249 -7.21 25.20 -9.12
C ASN A 249 -6.47 26.41 -9.75
N TYR A 250 -7.11 27.07 -10.70
CA TYR A 250 -6.56 28.21 -11.45
C TYR A 250 -7.06 29.57 -10.93
N ASP A 251 -7.92 29.57 -9.90
CA ASP A 251 -8.57 30.75 -9.30
C ASP A 251 -9.36 31.62 -10.30
N ILE A 252 -9.71 31.10 -11.47
CA ILE A 252 -10.48 31.78 -12.53
C ILE A 252 -11.88 31.21 -12.63
N ASP A 253 -12.83 31.93 -13.23
CA ASP A 253 -14.15 31.37 -13.50
C ASP A 253 -14.13 30.58 -14.82
N VAL A 254 -14.18 29.25 -14.73
CA VAL A 254 -14.30 28.35 -15.88
C VAL A 254 -15.78 28.14 -16.18
N GLU A 255 -16.31 28.96 -17.10
CA GLU A 255 -17.74 29.00 -17.43
C GLU A 255 -18.24 27.77 -18.22
N SER A 256 -17.34 27.04 -18.89
CA SER A 256 -17.70 25.91 -19.74
C SER A 256 -16.53 24.95 -19.99
N GLY A 257 -16.86 23.73 -20.41
CA GLY A 257 -15.90 22.68 -20.79
C GLY A 257 -16.21 22.08 -22.15
N LEU A 258 -15.25 21.38 -22.74
CA LEU A 258 -15.39 20.67 -24.00
C LEU A 258 -15.56 19.17 -23.74
N LEU A 259 -16.54 18.57 -24.41
CA LEU A 259 -16.78 17.14 -24.37
C LEU A 259 -16.69 16.56 -25.78
N TYR A 260 -15.71 15.69 -26.01
CA TYR A 260 -15.44 15.09 -27.30
C TYR A 260 -15.76 13.60 -27.32
N TYR A 261 -16.67 13.21 -28.22
CA TYR A 261 -17.00 11.83 -28.52
C TYR A 261 -16.32 11.40 -29.81
N LEU A 262 -15.40 10.44 -29.70
CA LEU A 262 -14.63 9.96 -30.83
C LEU A 262 -15.50 9.24 -31.87
N LYS A 263 -16.42 8.37 -31.43
CA LYS A 263 -17.28 7.58 -32.31
C LYS A 263 -18.74 7.89 -32.02
N ILE A 264 -19.43 8.61 -32.91
CA ILE A 264 -20.89 8.79 -32.87
C ILE A 264 -21.50 8.33 -34.20
N GLN A 265 -22.67 7.70 -34.14
CA GLN A 265 -23.38 7.27 -35.36
C GLN A 265 -23.68 8.47 -36.26
N ASN A 266 -23.34 8.35 -37.55
CA ASN A 266 -23.56 9.37 -38.59
C ASN A 266 -22.72 10.66 -38.46
N GLU A 267 -21.64 10.66 -37.66
CA GLU A 267 -20.69 11.78 -37.61
C GLU A 267 -19.26 11.33 -38.00
N GLU A 268 -18.77 11.78 -39.15
CA GLU A 268 -17.45 11.39 -39.70
C GLU A 268 -16.27 11.95 -38.88
N THR A 269 -16.47 13.08 -38.19
CA THR A 269 -15.43 13.79 -37.40
C THR A 269 -15.51 13.52 -35.90
N GLY A 270 -16.41 12.63 -35.46
CA GLY A 270 -16.82 12.60 -34.07
C GLY A 270 -17.54 13.89 -33.67
N LYS A 271 -18.04 13.94 -32.43
CA LYS A 271 -18.87 15.04 -31.93
C LYS A 271 -18.16 15.78 -30.82
N MET A 272 -17.93 17.09 -30.99
CA MET A 272 -17.45 17.96 -29.92
C MET A 272 -18.57 18.90 -29.48
N LEU A 273 -18.82 18.95 -28.18
CA LEU A 273 -19.86 19.75 -27.54
C LEU A 273 -19.25 20.76 -26.59
N ASN A 274 -19.78 21.99 -26.59
CA ASN A 274 -19.59 22.92 -25.50
C ASN A 274 -20.57 22.59 -24.36
N VAL A 275 -20.07 22.44 -23.14
CA VAL A 275 -20.85 22.12 -21.94
C VAL A 275 -20.74 23.31 -20.98
N PRO A 276 -21.72 24.23 -20.97
CA PRO A 276 -21.73 25.36 -20.05
C PRO A 276 -22.05 24.91 -18.62
N VAL A 277 -21.50 25.62 -17.64
CA VAL A 277 -21.88 25.45 -16.23
C VAL A 277 -23.23 26.14 -16.00
N VAL A 278 -24.32 25.37 -16.03
CA VAL A 278 -25.66 25.91 -15.86
C VAL A 278 -26.09 25.83 -14.38
N PRO A 279 -26.59 26.91 -13.75
CA PRO A 279 -26.87 26.94 -12.32
C PRO A 279 -27.81 25.84 -11.79
N HIS A 280 -28.83 25.46 -12.56
CA HIS A 280 -29.79 24.43 -12.11
C HIS A 280 -29.26 22.99 -12.24
N GLU A 281 -28.42 22.72 -13.26
CA GLU A 281 -27.69 21.44 -13.34
C GLU A 281 -26.68 21.39 -12.19
N LEU A 282 -25.89 22.44 -11.99
CA LEU A 282 -24.93 22.52 -10.89
C LEU A 282 -25.57 22.30 -9.52
N ARG A 283 -26.74 22.90 -9.26
CA ARG A 283 -27.51 22.65 -8.03
C ARG A 283 -27.77 21.16 -7.81
N SER A 284 -28.33 20.50 -8.81
CA SER A 284 -28.67 19.07 -8.73
C SER A 284 -27.42 18.21 -8.51
N LEU A 285 -26.32 18.56 -9.16
CA LEU A 285 -25.02 17.91 -9.01
C LEU A 285 -24.45 18.05 -7.59
N ILE A 286 -24.49 19.25 -7.00
CA ILE A 286 -24.01 19.49 -5.63
C ILE A 286 -24.88 18.78 -4.59
N ILE A 287 -26.21 18.79 -4.75
CA ILE A 287 -27.11 18.02 -3.87
C ILE A 287 -26.77 16.53 -3.94
N GLN A 288 -26.57 15.98 -5.15
CA GLN A 288 -26.17 14.58 -5.32
C GLN A 288 -24.79 14.27 -4.70
N ARG A 289 -23.84 15.20 -4.80
CA ARG A 289 -22.54 15.10 -4.13
C ARG A 289 -22.69 15.06 -2.61
N ASN A 290 -23.54 15.91 -2.03
CA ASN A 290 -23.80 15.92 -0.59
C ASN A 290 -24.43 14.61 -0.11
N GLN A 291 -25.33 14.02 -0.90
CA GLN A 291 -25.87 12.69 -0.61
C GLN A 291 -24.77 11.61 -0.58
N LEU A 292 -23.89 11.58 -1.59
CA LEU A 292 -22.78 10.62 -1.61
C LEU A 292 -21.80 10.83 -0.45
N ALA A 293 -21.45 12.08 -0.15
CA ALA A 293 -20.58 12.42 0.96
C ALA A 293 -21.15 11.90 2.29
N TRP A 294 -22.46 12.00 2.49
CA TRP A 294 -23.14 11.46 3.68
C TRP A 294 -22.98 9.95 3.83
N TYR A 295 -23.18 9.17 2.75
CA TYR A 295 -22.97 7.70 2.77
C TYR A 295 -21.50 7.27 2.88
N ALA A 296 -20.57 8.18 2.60
CA ALA A 296 -19.14 7.93 2.68
C ALA A 296 -18.54 8.19 4.07
N LEU A 297 -19.28 8.85 4.98
CA LEU A 297 -18.84 9.11 6.36
C LEU A 297 -18.72 7.83 7.18
N ASP A 298 -17.75 7.81 8.09
CA ASP A 298 -17.36 6.64 8.91
C ASP A 298 -18.52 6.07 9.72
N ASP A 299 -19.25 6.90 10.48
CA ASP A 299 -20.42 6.47 11.26
C ASP A 299 -21.54 5.85 10.39
N GLN A 300 -21.58 6.19 9.10
CA GLN A 300 -22.57 5.77 8.13
C GLN A 300 -22.03 4.67 7.19
N ARG A 301 -20.77 4.23 7.34
CA ARG A 301 -20.17 3.19 6.49
C ARG A 301 -20.87 1.83 6.61
N SER A 302 -21.72 1.61 7.59
CA SER A 302 -22.54 0.39 7.63
C SER A 302 -23.77 0.46 6.72
N ILE A 303 -24.20 1.67 6.34
CA ILE A 303 -25.41 1.93 5.56
C ILE A 303 -25.04 2.11 4.09
N LEU A 304 -25.83 1.51 3.21
CA LEU A 304 -25.70 1.64 1.77
C LEU A 304 -26.98 2.26 1.18
N PRO A 305 -26.87 3.04 0.09
CA PRO A 305 -28.05 3.49 -0.65
C PRO A 305 -28.92 2.30 -1.08
N PRO A 306 -30.25 2.46 -1.22
CA PRO A 306 -31.13 1.37 -1.59
C PRO A 306 -30.77 0.77 -2.95
N MET A 307 -31.06 -0.51 -3.14
CA MET A 307 -30.90 -1.17 -4.44
C MET A 307 -31.80 -0.52 -5.49
N ILE A 308 -31.24 -0.29 -6.67
CA ILE A 308 -32.04 0.05 -7.84
C ILE A 308 -32.79 -1.19 -8.33
N LYS A 309 -34.09 -1.05 -8.60
CA LYS A 309 -34.95 -2.14 -9.08
C LYS A 309 -34.95 -2.18 -10.62
N ASN A 310 -33.75 -2.22 -11.20
CA ASN A 310 -33.53 -2.23 -12.65
C ASN A 310 -32.67 -3.43 -13.05
N GLU A 311 -33.30 -4.42 -13.68
CA GLU A 311 -32.66 -5.69 -14.02
C GLU A 311 -31.51 -5.53 -15.02
N PHE A 312 -31.69 -4.71 -16.06
CA PHE A 312 -30.67 -4.47 -17.07
C PHE A 312 -29.41 -3.83 -16.46
N GLN A 313 -29.58 -2.75 -15.69
CA GLN A 313 -28.47 -2.07 -15.04
C GLN A 313 -27.77 -2.96 -14.01
N CYS A 314 -28.51 -3.68 -13.18
CA CYS A 314 -27.95 -4.58 -12.17
C CYS A 314 -27.20 -5.77 -12.80
N LYS A 315 -27.70 -6.32 -13.91
CA LYS A 315 -27.04 -7.41 -14.64
C LYS A 315 -25.67 -7.01 -15.18
N HIS A 316 -25.54 -5.78 -15.68
CA HIS A 316 -24.29 -5.23 -16.24
C HIS A 316 -23.43 -4.50 -15.21
N CYS A 317 -23.84 -4.45 -13.94
CA CYS A 317 -23.09 -3.80 -12.88
C CYS A 317 -21.89 -4.65 -12.43
N SER A 318 -20.69 -4.07 -12.48
CA SER A 318 -19.44 -4.69 -12.02
C SER A 318 -19.39 -4.96 -10.51
N PHE A 319 -20.33 -4.42 -9.74
CA PHE A 319 -20.43 -4.54 -8.28
C PHE A 319 -21.65 -5.38 -7.85
N ASN A 320 -22.30 -6.12 -8.75
CA ASN A 320 -23.50 -6.89 -8.38
C ASN A 320 -23.21 -7.96 -7.31
N ALA A 321 -22.00 -8.55 -7.30
CA ALA A 321 -21.60 -9.53 -6.30
C ALA A 321 -21.58 -8.94 -4.88
N SER A 322 -20.88 -7.81 -4.68
CA SER A 322 -20.84 -7.13 -3.39
C SER A 322 -22.20 -6.54 -3.04
N CYS A 323 -22.89 -5.90 -3.98
CA CYS A 323 -24.22 -5.33 -3.79
C CYS A 323 -25.23 -6.36 -3.24
N PHE A 324 -25.34 -7.52 -3.89
CA PHE A 324 -26.28 -8.57 -3.51
C PHE A 324 -25.88 -9.27 -2.22
N LEU A 325 -24.57 -9.46 -1.99
CA LEU A 325 -24.08 -10.02 -0.73
C LEU A 325 -24.43 -9.10 0.44
N TYR A 326 -24.22 -7.78 0.33
CA TYR A 326 -24.63 -6.83 1.38
C TYR A 326 -26.12 -6.83 1.59
N HIS A 327 -26.91 -6.82 0.51
CA HIS A 327 -28.35 -6.85 0.62
C HIS A 327 -28.80 -8.08 1.40
N LYS A 328 -28.25 -9.27 1.09
CA LYS A 328 -28.59 -10.51 1.80
C LYS A 328 -28.04 -10.56 3.24
N ALA A 329 -26.77 -10.20 3.45
CA ALA A 329 -26.05 -10.46 4.70
C ALA A 329 -26.21 -9.37 5.76
N ILE A 330 -26.31 -8.10 5.35
CA ILE A 330 -26.30 -6.93 6.23
C ILE A 330 -27.72 -6.35 6.35
N GLU A 331 -28.43 -6.23 5.22
CA GLU A 331 -29.76 -5.61 5.17
C GLU A 331 -30.91 -6.62 5.37
N ASN A 332 -30.60 -7.91 5.51
CA ASN A 332 -31.57 -9.01 5.58
C ASN A 332 -32.55 -9.04 4.38
N GLY A 333 -32.05 -8.63 3.22
CA GLY A 333 -32.75 -8.62 1.96
C GLY A 333 -32.97 -10.02 1.37
N THR A 334 -34.07 -10.15 0.66
CA THR A 334 -34.55 -11.36 -0.03
C THR A 334 -34.53 -11.17 -1.53
N SER A 335 -34.82 -12.24 -2.27
CA SER A 335 -34.98 -12.20 -3.72
C SER A 335 -36.06 -11.17 -4.12
N GLU A 336 -37.15 -11.12 -3.35
CA GLU A 336 -38.30 -10.25 -3.57
C GLU A 336 -37.97 -8.79 -3.28
N THR A 337 -37.28 -8.50 -2.17
CA THR A 337 -36.92 -7.12 -1.82
C THR A 337 -35.86 -6.54 -2.73
N SER A 338 -35.02 -7.39 -3.35
CA SER A 338 -34.01 -6.97 -4.33
C SER A 338 -34.63 -6.32 -5.58
N GLY A 339 -35.84 -6.73 -5.96
CA GLY A 339 -36.48 -6.34 -7.22
C GLY A 339 -35.82 -6.89 -8.49
N VAL A 340 -34.81 -7.76 -8.36
CA VAL A 340 -34.06 -8.39 -9.46
C VAL A 340 -33.79 -9.88 -9.17
N VAL A 341 -34.88 -10.61 -8.91
CA VAL A 341 -34.93 -11.98 -8.37
C VAL A 341 -33.93 -12.94 -9.04
N GLU A 342 -34.00 -13.11 -10.37
CA GLU A 342 -33.22 -14.13 -11.07
C GLU A 342 -31.70 -13.92 -10.92
N ILE A 343 -31.22 -12.69 -11.16
CA ILE A 343 -29.79 -12.38 -11.06
C ILE A 343 -29.30 -12.37 -9.60
N PHE A 344 -30.17 -12.01 -8.65
CA PHE A 344 -29.87 -12.07 -7.23
C PHE A 344 -29.67 -13.51 -6.78
N ASP A 345 -30.63 -14.39 -7.03
CA ASP A 345 -30.58 -15.79 -6.61
C ASP A 345 -29.41 -16.54 -7.27
N ASN A 346 -29.17 -16.28 -8.56
CA ASN A 346 -28.02 -16.85 -9.27
C ASN A 346 -26.67 -16.55 -8.62
N LYS A 347 -26.57 -15.47 -7.83
CA LYS A 347 -25.34 -15.02 -7.18
C LYS A 347 -25.26 -15.40 -5.70
N VAL A 348 -26.37 -15.38 -4.96
CA VAL A 348 -26.33 -15.51 -3.49
C VAL A 348 -27.25 -16.59 -2.91
N ALA A 349 -28.02 -17.31 -3.72
CA ALA A 349 -28.92 -18.36 -3.20
C ALA A 349 -28.16 -19.51 -2.52
N HIS A 350 -26.94 -19.84 -2.97
CA HIS A 350 -26.12 -20.90 -2.38
C HIS A 350 -25.55 -20.57 -0.99
N LEU A 351 -25.71 -19.33 -0.53
CA LEU A 351 -25.20 -18.88 0.77
C LEU A 351 -26.16 -19.26 1.91
N LYS A 352 -25.62 -19.95 2.91
CA LYS A 352 -26.25 -20.37 4.17
C LYS A 352 -26.03 -19.31 5.26
N ASP A 353 -26.80 -19.37 6.34
CA ASP A 353 -26.74 -18.38 7.43
C ASP A 353 -25.35 -18.19 8.03
N HIS A 354 -24.62 -19.29 8.27
CA HIS A 354 -23.26 -19.20 8.82
C HIS A 354 -22.24 -18.59 7.83
N HIS A 355 -22.50 -18.63 6.51
CA HIS A 355 -21.70 -17.87 5.54
C HIS A 355 -21.96 -16.37 5.67
N LEU A 356 -23.21 -15.98 5.94
CA LEU A 356 -23.60 -14.58 6.15
C LEU A 356 -23.04 -14.07 7.48
N ASP A 357 -23.08 -14.88 8.55
CA ASP A 357 -22.43 -14.57 9.83
C ASP A 357 -20.91 -14.37 9.66
N PHE A 358 -20.28 -15.24 8.87
CA PHE A 358 -18.86 -15.11 8.54
C PHE A 358 -18.56 -13.79 7.84
N PHE A 359 -19.39 -13.41 6.85
CA PHE A 359 -19.26 -12.14 6.15
C PHE A 359 -19.43 -10.95 7.10
N ARG A 360 -20.52 -10.91 7.87
CA ARG A 360 -20.83 -9.84 8.82
C ARG A 360 -19.68 -9.61 9.79
N LYS A 361 -19.17 -10.70 10.38
CA LYS A 361 -18.04 -10.65 11.31
C LYS A 361 -16.81 -10.00 10.65
N TRP A 362 -16.39 -10.48 9.48
CA TRP A 362 -15.16 -9.98 8.88
C TRP A 362 -15.32 -8.58 8.30
N ASP A 363 -16.50 -8.20 7.80
CA ASP A 363 -16.76 -6.83 7.33
C ASP A 363 -16.75 -5.81 8.48
N GLU A 364 -17.31 -6.18 9.64
CA GLU A 364 -17.23 -5.39 10.88
C GLU A 364 -15.76 -5.21 11.33
N LEU A 365 -14.98 -6.30 11.36
CA LEU A 365 -13.56 -6.25 11.72
C LEU A 365 -12.75 -5.34 10.80
N ILE A 366 -12.99 -5.41 9.49
CA ILE A 366 -12.31 -4.55 8.51
C ILE A 366 -12.74 -3.09 8.68
N THR A 367 -14.01 -2.84 8.98
CA THR A 367 -14.52 -1.49 9.22
C THR A 367 -13.87 -0.86 10.45
N LEU A 368 -13.73 -1.60 11.55
CA LEU A 368 -13.00 -1.14 12.75
C LEU A 368 -11.53 -0.81 12.48
N GLU A 369 -10.84 -1.62 11.66
CA GLU A 369 -9.45 -1.33 11.28
C GLU A 369 -9.35 -0.12 10.34
N GLU A 370 -10.30 0.03 9.40
CA GLU A 370 -10.39 1.21 8.55
C GLU A 370 -10.60 2.49 9.38
N GLU A 371 -11.53 2.51 10.33
CA GLU A 371 -11.79 3.68 11.20
C GLU A 371 -10.52 4.17 11.93
N ASP A 372 -9.70 3.25 12.44
CA ASP A 372 -8.43 3.62 13.10
C ASP A 372 -7.41 4.18 12.10
N MET A 373 -7.43 3.72 10.84
CA MET A 373 -6.61 4.28 9.76
C MET A 373 -7.09 5.67 9.30
N TYR A 374 -8.41 5.90 9.26
CA TYR A 374 -9.02 7.13 8.78
C TYR A 374 -9.06 8.26 9.80
N ARG A 375 -8.85 7.95 11.09
CA ARG A 375 -8.80 8.91 12.20
C ARG A 375 -7.91 10.14 11.94
N PHE A 376 -6.82 9.97 11.19
CA PHE A 376 -5.84 11.03 10.91
C PHE A 376 -5.99 11.68 9.52
N GLN A 377 -6.90 11.19 8.67
CA GLN A 377 -7.04 11.69 7.29
C GLN A 377 -7.56 13.14 7.21
N PRO A 378 -8.53 13.59 8.04
CA PRO A 378 -8.93 14.99 8.08
C PRO A 378 -7.77 15.93 8.49
N GLU A 379 -6.78 15.43 9.24
CA GLU A 379 -5.62 16.21 9.68
C GLU A 379 -4.63 16.51 8.54
N ILE A 380 -4.63 15.71 7.46
CA ILE A 380 -3.84 15.99 6.24
C ILE A 380 -4.32 17.28 5.57
N TRP A 381 -5.64 17.51 5.58
CA TRP A 381 -6.29 18.61 4.88
C TRP A 381 -6.50 19.85 5.74
N ASN A 382 -6.66 19.68 7.06
CA ASN A 382 -7.07 20.76 7.97
C ASN A 382 -5.97 21.26 8.92
N MET A 383 -4.82 20.58 9.06
CA MET A 383 -3.74 21.02 9.96
C MET A 383 -2.55 21.65 9.25
N LEU A 384 -2.09 22.79 9.77
CA LEU A 384 -0.85 23.46 9.38
C LEU A 384 0.39 22.60 9.72
N SER A 385 1.42 22.68 8.87
CA SER A 385 2.65 21.88 8.99
C SER A 385 3.42 22.05 10.30
N SER A 386 3.13 23.11 11.06
CA SER A 386 3.69 23.42 12.37
C SER A 386 3.12 22.61 13.55
N ASN A 387 1.99 21.92 13.36
CA ASN A 387 1.23 21.28 14.44
C ASN A 387 1.41 19.75 14.53
N TYR A 388 2.23 19.15 13.66
CA TYR A 388 2.48 17.70 13.62
C TYR A 388 3.70 17.30 14.48
N ASP A 389 3.65 16.10 15.06
CA ASP A 389 4.86 15.37 15.49
C ASP A 389 5.63 14.91 14.24
N ASP A 390 6.90 15.26 14.10
CA ASP A 390 7.79 15.04 12.92
C ASP A 390 7.84 13.58 12.38
N ASP A 391 7.27 12.61 13.08
CA ASP A 391 7.41 11.18 12.82
C ASP A 391 6.54 10.63 11.67
N GLN A 392 5.42 11.26 11.31
CA GLN A 392 4.45 10.71 10.32
C GLN A 392 4.38 11.45 8.99
N CYS A 393 4.94 12.66 8.91
CA CYS A 393 4.87 13.53 7.73
C CYS A 393 6.21 14.27 7.54
N LEU A 394 6.63 14.49 6.28
CA LEU A 394 7.78 15.34 5.97
C LEU A 394 7.30 16.73 5.56
N ASN A 395 7.54 17.73 6.42
CA ASN A 395 7.30 19.14 6.14
C ASN A 395 8.58 19.88 5.71
N ASN A 396 8.42 21.11 5.25
CA ASN A 396 9.44 22.04 4.76
C ASN A 396 10.31 21.44 3.64
N MET A 397 9.71 20.62 2.79
CA MET A 397 10.41 19.93 1.71
C MET A 397 10.44 20.81 0.45
N CYS A 398 11.58 20.86 -0.21
CA CYS A 398 11.73 21.51 -1.51
C CYS A 398 12.21 20.49 -2.54
N LEU A 399 11.61 20.51 -3.72
CA LEU A 399 12.04 19.71 -4.86
C LEU A 399 13.36 20.28 -5.39
N ASP A 400 14.36 19.43 -5.60
CA ASP A 400 15.61 19.78 -6.27
C ASP A 400 15.42 19.68 -7.79
N PRO A 401 15.27 20.81 -8.53
CA PRO A 401 14.90 20.78 -9.94
C PRO A 401 15.98 20.17 -10.85
N GLU A 402 17.23 20.08 -10.40
CA GLU A 402 18.32 19.46 -11.17
C GLU A 402 18.27 17.93 -11.16
N THR A 403 17.41 17.35 -10.34
CA THR A 403 17.35 15.90 -10.08
C THR A 403 16.16 15.20 -10.72
N ILE A 404 15.35 15.92 -11.50
CA ILE A 404 14.14 15.36 -12.11
C ILE A 404 14.53 14.45 -13.28
N GLU A 405 14.31 13.15 -13.13
CA GLU A 405 14.54 12.16 -14.20
C GLU A 405 13.19 11.60 -14.69
N THR A 406 13.01 11.48 -16.00
CA THR A 406 11.83 10.80 -16.56
C THR A 406 12.11 9.30 -16.64
N ILE A 407 11.30 8.49 -15.95
CA ILE A 407 11.36 7.04 -15.99
C ILE A 407 10.40 6.56 -17.10
N PRO A 408 10.90 5.88 -18.15
CA PRO A 408 10.04 5.22 -19.12
C PRO A 408 9.40 4.02 -18.45
N ASN A 409 8.13 4.11 -18.07
CA ASN A 409 7.40 2.96 -17.53
C ASN A 409 6.58 2.29 -18.65
N GLY A 410 6.59 0.95 -18.68
CA GLY A 410 5.97 0.14 -19.73
C GLY A 410 4.45 0.34 -19.86
N GLU A 411 3.80 0.95 -18.87
CA GLU A 411 2.35 1.19 -18.81
C GLU A 411 1.88 2.49 -19.49
N GLY A 412 2.74 3.18 -20.24
CA GLY A 412 2.37 4.43 -20.95
C GLY A 412 2.37 5.69 -20.07
N TYR A 413 2.34 5.55 -18.75
CA TYR A 413 2.49 6.66 -17.80
C TYR A 413 3.96 7.10 -17.67
N ARG A 414 4.23 8.41 -17.80
CA ARG A 414 5.54 8.99 -17.44
C ARG A 414 5.62 9.05 -15.92
N GLN A 415 6.50 8.25 -15.33
CA GLN A 415 6.88 8.43 -13.92
C GLN A 415 8.07 9.36 -13.84
N PHE A 416 8.14 10.15 -12.78
CA PHE A 416 9.22 11.11 -12.56
C PHE A 416 9.95 10.75 -11.27
N ARG A 417 11.26 10.64 -11.38
CA ARG A 417 12.14 10.51 -10.23
C ARG A 417 12.49 11.90 -9.74
N CYS A 418 12.19 12.20 -8.49
CA CYS A 418 12.31 13.53 -7.92
C CYS A 418 13.00 13.47 -6.55
N LYS A 419 14.04 14.28 -6.33
CA LYS A 419 14.68 14.41 -5.03
C LYS A 419 14.10 15.60 -4.27
N PHE A 420 13.70 15.37 -3.03
CA PHE A 420 13.27 16.41 -2.11
C PHE A 420 14.27 16.59 -0.98
N ILE A 421 14.51 17.84 -0.60
CA ILE A 421 15.47 18.26 0.42
C ILE A 421 14.75 19.17 1.41
N ARG A 422 15.02 19.03 2.71
CA ARG A 422 14.45 19.94 3.73
C ARG A 422 15.25 21.25 3.77
N LYS A 423 14.58 22.40 3.61
CA LYS A 423 15.24 23.73 3.59
C LYS A 423 15.49 24.28 5.01
N THR A 424 14.67 23.91 5.99
CA THR A 424 14.70 24.38 7.38
C THR A 424 14.47 23.23 8.38
N GLY A 425 15.31 23.10 9.41
CA GLY A 425 15.21 22.05 10.45
C GLY A 425 16.49 21.22 10.66
N LYS A 426 16.68 20.63 11.86
CA LYS A 426 17.86 19.83 12.26
C LYS A 426 17.63 18.31 12.24
N THR A 427 16.58 17.83 11.58
CA THR A 427 16.13 16.43 11.67
C THR A 427 16.78 15.54 10.63
N ASN A 428 17.02 14.27 11.00
CA ASN A 428 17.62 13.26 10.15
C ASN A 428 16.50 12.33 9.66
N PHE A 429 16.13 12.40 8.37
CA PHE A 429 14.94 11.70 7.85
C PHE A 429 14.90 10.20 8.13
N VAL A 430 16.05 9.53 8.11
CA VAL A 430 16.18 8.08 8.36
C VAL A 430 15.88 7.71 9.81
N LEU A 431 16.09 8.63 10.73
CA LEU A 431 15.98 8.40 12.17
C LEU A 431 14.67 8.91 12.77
N ASP A 432 14.06 9.90 12.12
CA ASP A 432 12.99 10.73 12.69
C ASP A 432 11.64 10.49 12.03
N THR A 433 11.54 9.57 11.05
CA THR A 433 10.33 9.44 10.23
C THR A 433 9.90 7.98 10.06
N GLN A 434 8.61 7.72 9.89
CA GLN A 434 8.04 6.39 9.66
C GLN A 434 8.12 5.92 8.20
N PHE A 435 8.63 6.77 7.30
CA PHE A 435 8.75 6.46 5.88
C PHE A 435 9.80 5.37 5.64
N CYS A 436 9.46 4.43 4.79
CA CYS A 436 10.34 3.37 4.30
C CYS A 436 10.43 3.43 2.77
N ILE A 437 11.55 2.96 2.23
CA ILE A 437 11.66 2.70 0.79
C ILE A 437 10.50 1.80 0.37
N GLY A 438 9.73 2.28 -0.62
CA GLY A 438 8.58 1.62 -1.20
C GLY A 438 7.22 1.99 -0.60
N ASP A 439 7.19 2.86 0.42
CA ASP A 439 5.93 3.40 0.97
C ASP A 439 5.25 4.30 -0.07
N HIS A 440 3.92 4.23 -0.15
CA HIS A 440 3.13 5.15 -0.97
C HIS A 440 3.00 6.51 -0.27
N VAL A 441 3.09 7.58 -1.04
CA VAL A 441 3.10 8.94 -0.52
C VAL A 441 2.23 9.87 -1.36
N ILE A 442 1.69 10.87 -0.68
CA ILE A 442 1.02 12.01 -1.27
C ILE A 442 1.93 13.22 -1.04
N VAL A 443 2.18 13.98 -2.11
CA VAL A 443 2.91 15.25 -2.05
C VAL A 443 1.89 16.37 -2.19
N SER A 444 1.86 17.26 -1.22
CA SER A 444 0.96 18.42 -1.18
C SER A 444 1.76 19.71 -1.04
N SER A 445 1.24 20.84 -1.53
CA SER A 445 1.84 22.15 -1.24
C SER A 445 1.54 22.56 0.20
N GLU A 446 2.50 23.16 0.90
CA GLU A 446 2.26 23.74 2.23
C GLU A 446 1.54 25.08 2.20
N LEU A 447 1.52 25.76 1.05
CA LEU A 447 0.89 27.07 0.95
C LEU A 447 -0.65 26.97 0.98
N ASP A 448 -1.19 26.00 0.26
CA ASP A 448 -2.62 25.88 -0.01
C ASP A 448 -3.16 24.46 0.23
N HIS A 449 -2.34 23.57 0.79
CA HIS A 449 -2.69 22.19 1.14
C HIS A 449 -3.18 21.32 -0.03
N ARG A 450 -2.98 21.77 -1.29
CA ARG A 450 -3.38 20.99 -2.47
C ARG A 450 -2.42 19.85 -2.72
N THR A 451 -2.96 18.66 -3.00
CA THR A 451 -2.16 17.52 -3.50
C THR A 451 -1.69 17.80 -4.91
N VAL A 452 -0.37 17.80 -5.09
CA VAL A 452 0.32 18.13 -6.35
C VAL A 452 0.91 16.91 -7.06
N ALA A 453 1.16 15.81 -6.34
CA ALA A 453 1.64 14.55 -6.90
C ALA A 453 1.39 13.39 -5.93
N SER A 454 1.44 12.16 -6.44
CA SER A 454 1.45 10.95 -5.62
C SER A 454 2.48 9.96 -6.15
N GLY A 455 2.93 9.04 -5.31
CA GLY A 455 3.90 8.06 -5.76
C GLY A 455 4.51 7.26 -4.64
N PHE A 456 5.76 6.85 -4.78
CA PHE A 456 6.42 5.98 -3.83
C PHE A 456 7.77 6.54 -3.40
N VAL A 457 8.16 6.26 -2.16
CA VAL A 457 9.52 6.50 -1.71
C VAL A 457 10.47 5.53 -2.40
N GLU A 458 11.50 6.04 -3.07
CA GLU A 458 12.52 5.22 -3.73
C GLU A 458 13.77 5.07 -2.87
N ASP A 459 14.20 6.15 -2.23
CA ASP A 459 15.37 6.16 -1.35
C ASP A 459 15.22 7.23 -0.27
N ILE A 460 15.80 7.00 0.90
CA ILE A 460 15.79 7.95 2.02
C ILE A 460 17.22 8.04 2.58
N ALA A 461 17.76 9.25 2.61
CA ALA A 461 19.00 9.56 3.30
C ALA A 461 18.73 10.57 4.43
N SER A 462 19.74 10.90 5.22
CA SER A 462 19.56 11.79 6.37
C SER A 462 19.09 13.21 6.00
N ASN A 463 19.33 13.65 4.77
CA ASN A 463 19.11 15.02 4.31
C ASN A 463 18.33 15.11 2.98
N PHE A 464 17.89 13.99 2.41
CA PHE A 464 16.97 14.00 1.27
C PHE A 464 16.06 12.76 1.26
N VAL A 465 14.98 12.84 0.49
CA VAL A 465 14.15 11.70 0.09
C VAL A 465 14.01 11.71 -1.42
N TRP A 466 14.19 10.56 -2.05
CA TRP A 466 13.86 10.34 -3.45
C TRP A 466 12.47 9.75 -3.56
N LEU A 467 11.64 10.34 -4.41
CA LEU A 467 10.31 9.85 -4.74
C LEU A 467 10.24 9.50 -6.22
N THR A 468 9.59 8.38 -6.54
CA THR A 468 9.07 8.12 -7.87
C THR A 468 7.61 8.56 -7.89
N LEU A 469 7.29 9.61 -8.66
CA LEU A 469 5.99 10.26 -8.69
C LEU A 469 5.27 10.06 -10.03
N ASP A 470 3.94 10.12 -9.98
CA ASP A 470 3.06 10.07 -11.15
C ASP A 470 3.16 11.32 -12.03
N ARG A 471 3.65 12.43 -11.48
CA ARG A 471 3.89 13.72 -12.16
C ARG A 471 4.97 14.52 -11.45
N ILE A 472 5.50 15.54 -12.12
CA ILE A 472 6.39 16.52 -11.49
C ILE A 472 5.53 17.42 -10.58
N PRO A 473 5.80 17.47 -9.26
CA PRO A 473 5.13 18.41 -8.38
C PRO A 473 5.51 19.83 -8.76
N HIS A 474 4.49 20.64 -8.95
CA HIS A 474 4.57 22.06 -9.25
C HIS A 474 3.69 22.79 -8.23
N GLY A 475 4.04 24.02 -7.88
CA GLY A 475 3.33 24.83 -6.87
C GLY A 475 1.95 25.34 -7.30
N GLY A 476 1.22 24.55 -8.10
CA GLY A 476 0.13 25.00 -8.94
C GLY A 476 0.61 25.85 -10.12
N SER A 477 -0.09 25.82 -11.24
CA SER A 477 0.10 26.82 -12.29
C SER A 477 -0.33 28.18 -11.74
N LYS A 478 0.62 28.94 -11.20
CA LYS A 478 0.34 30.31 -10.75
C LYS A 478 0.15 31.21 -11.95
N ARG A 479 -0.82 32.11 -11.84
CA ARG A 479 -0.88 33.34 -12.61
C ARG A 479 0.50 33.98 -12.58
N ASN A 480 1.12 34.19 -13.75
CA ASN A 480 2.37 34.93 -13.82
C ASN A 480 2.13 36.39 -13.39
N PHE A 481 3.17 37.15 -13.05
CA PHE A 481 3.00 38.52 -12.53
C PHE A 481 2.24 39.45 -13.49
N ASP A 482 2.35 39.17 -14.80
CA ASP A 482 1.66 39.89 -15.88
C ASP A 482 0.39 39.15 -16.37
N PHE A 483 -0.22 38.29 -15.54
CA PHE A 483 -1.42 37.56 -15.91
C PHE A 483 -2.63 38.49 -16.04
N ASP A 484 -3.27 38.44 -17.20
CA ASP A 484 -4.49 39.20 -17.48
C ASP A 484 -5.71 38.27 -17.40
N ILE A 485 -6.62 38.56 -16.46
CA ILE A 485 -7.86 37.81 -16.24
C ILE A 485 -8.78 37.88 -17.46
N GLU A 486 -8.81 38.99 -18.21
CA GLU A 486 -9.70 39.15 -19.36
C GLU A 486 -9.20 38.40 -20.61
N SER A 487 -7.88 38.31 -20.79
CA SER A 487 -7.27 37.64 -21.96
C SER A 487 -6.63 36.29 -21.66
N CYS A 488 -6.64 35.82 -20.41
CA CYS A 488 -5.99 34.59 -19.94
C CYS A 488 -4.51 34.46 -20.37
N HIS A 489 -3.82 35.56 -20.66
CA HIS A 489 -2.42 35.54 -21.10
C HIS A 489 -1.46 35.26 -19.93
N ASN A 490 -0.35 34.57 -20.21
CA ASN A 490 0.77 34.27 -19.29
C ASN A 490 0.57 33.10 -18.31
N PHE A 491 0.03 31.96 -18.76
CA PHE A 491 0.16 30.67 -18.04
C PHE A 491 1.43 29.91 -18.44
N LEU A 492 2.07 29.22 -17.48
CA LEU A 492 3.19 28.30 -17.74
C LEU A 492 2.70 27.09 -18.55
N CYS A 493 3.05 27.03 -19.84
CA CYS A 493 2.60 25.99 -20.78
C CYS A 493 3.58 24.81 -20.86
N ALA A 494 3.08 23.60 -21.15
CA ALA A 494 3.86 22.36 -21.27
C ALA A 494 4.65 22.20 -22.60
N SER A 495 4.78 23.22 -23.44
CA SER A 495 5.49 23.12 -24.73
C SER A 495 7.01 23.31 -24.61
N LYS A 496 7.75 22.46 -25.35
CA LYS A 496 9.16 22.05 -25.21
C LYS A 496 10.27 23.11 -25.04
N GLU A 497 10.08 24.41 -25.26
CA GLU A 497 11.22 25.33 -25.44
C GLU A 497 11.36 26.45 -24.40
N THR A 498 10.37 26.67 -23.53
CA THR A 498 10.42 27.75 -22.50
C THR A 498 10.25 27.26 -21.06
N VAL A 499 10.03 25.97 -20.86
CA VAL A 499 9.78 25.34 -19.55
C VAL A 499 11.02 25.33 -18.67
N HIS A 500 12.23 25.20 -19.22
CA HIS A 500 13.42 24.99 -18.40
C HIS A 500 13.89 26.19 -17.56
N SER A 501 13.60 27.43 -17.96
CA SER A 501 14.02 28.62 -17.19
C SER A 501 12.98 29.03 -16.14
N ASN A 502 11.69 28.96 -16.46
CA ASN A 502 10.64 29.51 -15.60
C ASN A 502 10.03 28.47 -14.62
N LEU A 503 10.02 27.17 -14.95
CA LEU A 503 9.71 26.15 -13.92
C LEU A 503 10.76 26.14 -12.81
N ARG A 504 12.03 26.44 -13.13
CA ARG A 504 13.11 26.44 -12.15
C ARG A 504 12.86 27.45 -11.03
N SER A 505 12.38 28.66 -11.33
CA SER A 505 12.12 29.66 -10.28
C SER A 505 10.95 29.25 -9.37
N ASP A 506 9.85 28.74 -9.92
CA ASP A 506 8.67 28.35 -9.14
C ASP A 506 8.90 27.10 -8.28
N ILE A 507 9.69 26.14 -8.77
CA ILE A 507 10.06 24.93 -8.03
C ILE A 507 10.95 25.25 -6.83
N ILE A 508 11.84 26.25 -6.95
CA ILE A 508 12.82 26.62 -5.91
C ILE A 508 12.18 27.27 -4.66
N ASP A 509 11.03 27.94 -4.84
CA ASP A 509 10.35 28.70 -3.78
C ASP A 509 9.07 28.04 -3.24
N THR A 510 8.72 26.84 -3.73
CA THR A 510 7.57 26.09 -3.22
C THR A 510 7.98 25.12 -2.10
N PHE A 511 7.27 25.18 -0.97
CA PHE A 511 7.37 24.20 0.11
C PHE A 511 6.31 23.11 -0.06
N TYR A 512 6.75 21.87 0.10
CA TYR A 512 5.92 20.68 -0.01
C TYR A 512 5.87 19.95 1.32
N ARG A 513 4.70 19.36 1.55
CA ARG A 513 4.41 18.38 2.58
C ARG A 513 4.35 17.01 1.90
N ILE A 514 4.98 15.99 2.50
CA ILE A 514 4.91 14.60 2.02
C ILE A 514 4.28 13.78 3.12
N ASP A 515 3.08 13.25 2.85
CA ASP A 515 2.32 12.40 3.75
C ASP A 515 2.40 10.96 3.28
N LYS A 516 2.43 10.02 4.24
CA LYS A 516 2.33 8.60 3.94
C LYS A 516 0.87 8.27 3.64
N ASP A 517 0.60 7.73 2.45
CA ASP A 517 -0.74 7.24 2.11
C ASP A 517 -0.87 5.79 2.57
N GLU A 518 -1.39 5.63 3.79
CA GLU A 518 -1.63 4.31 4.37
C GLU A 518 -2.86 3.65 3.73
N LEU A 519 -2.59 2.92 2.65
CA LEU A 519 -3.22 1.63 2.34
C LEU A 519 -4.76 1.57 2.09
N THR A 520 -5.39 2.67 1.67
CA THR A 520 -6.80 2.67 1.22
C THR A 520 -7.10 1.60 0.16
N SER A 521 -6.19 1.39 -0.82
CA SER A 521 -6.32 0.35 -1.85
C SER A 521 -6.28 -1.09 -1.30
N SER A 522 -5.54 -1.32 -0.20
CA SER A 522 -5.43 -2.66 0.38
C SER A 522 -6.70 -3.07 1.13
N MET A 523 -7.39 -2.14 1.79
CA MET A 523 -8.65 -2.44 2.47
C MET A 523 -9.76 -2.81 1.47
N LYS A 524 -9.85 -2.08 0.35
CA LYS A 524 -10.74 -2.44 -0.77
C LYS A 524 -10.47 -3.85 -1.29
N LEU A 525 -9.20 -4.26 -1.38
CA LEU A 525 -8.79 -5.60 -1.79
C LEU A 525 -9.20 -6.67 -0.76
N ILE A 526 -8.99 -6.40 0.52
CA ILE A 526 -9.34 -7.29 1.63
C ILE A 526 -10.85 -7.59 1.63
N ARG A 527 -11.70 -6.56 1.52
CA ARG A 527 -13.15 -6.74 1.41
C ARG A 527 -13.52 -7.51 0.13
N GLN A 528 -12.88 -7.18 -1.01
CA GLN A 528 -13.14 -7.88 -2.27
C GLN A 528 -12.77 -9.36 -2.23
N ASN A 529 -11.73 -9.75 -1.49
CA ASN A 529 -11.38 -11.17 -1.29
C ASN A 529 -12.47 -11.93 -0.54
N LEU A 530 -13.15 -11.31 0.43
CA LEU A 530 -14.30 -11.91 1.13
C LEU A 530 -15.50 -12.09 0.21
N VAL A 531 -15.83 -11.06 -0.57
CA VAL A 531 -16.92 -11.13 -1.55
C VAL A 531 -16.64 -12.25 -2.55
N SER A 532 -15.43 -12.31 -3.07
CA SER A 532 -15.02 -13.34 -4.04
C SER A 532 -15.04 -14.74 -3.43
N LEU A 533 -14.61 -14.90 -2.17
CA LEU A 533 -14.71 -16.17 -1.46
C LEU A 533 -16.16 -16.62 -1.39
N LEU A 534 -17.10 -15.74 -1.04
CA LEU A 534 -18.48 -16.12 -0.78
C LEU A 534 -19.31 -16.28 -2.06
N VAL A 535 -19.20 -15.34 -2.99
CA VAL A 535 -20.11 -15.20 -4.14
C VAL A 535 -19.63 -15.95 -5.37
N ASP A 536 -18.32 -16.02 -5.62
CA ASP A 536 -17.81 -16.64 -6.85
C ASP A 536 -18.09 -18.14 -6.86
N LYS A 537 -18.48 -18.67 -8.03
CA LYS A 537 -18.76 -20.11 -8.19
C LYS A 537 -17.47 -20.93 -8.09
N GLU A 538 -16.35 -20.39 -8.60
CA GLU A 538 -15.04 -21.04 -8.61
C GLU A 538 -14.46 -21.25 -7.20
N THR A 539 -14.87 -20.44 -6.22
CA THR A 539 -14.39 -20.51 -4.84
C THR A 539 -15.23 -21.45 -3.96
N ALA A 540 -16.17 -22.21 -4.54
CA ALA A 540 -17.04 -23.13 -3.79
C ALA A 540 -16.27 -24.14 -2.94
N LYS A 541 -15.18 -24.72 -3.48
CA LYS A 541 -14.28 -25.60 -2.71
C LYS A 541 -13.63 -24.85 -1.55
N LEU A 542 -13.11 -23.66 -1.81
CA LEU A 542 -12.42 -22.83 -0.82
C LEU A 542 -13.35 -22.40 0.32
N ARG A 543 -14.62 -22.06 0.04
CA ARG A 543 -15.62 -21.80 1.08
C ARG A 543 -15.84 -22.99 1.99
N ARG A 544 -15.99 -24.19 1.45
CA ARG A 544 -16.18 -25.40 2.26
C ARG A 544 -14.99 -25.62 3.20
N LEU A 545 -13.77 -25.39 2.72
CA LEU A 545 -12.57 -25.60 3.52
C LEU A 545 -12.33 -24.50 4.58
N ILE A 546 -12.60 -23.23 4.23
CA ILE A 546 -12.25 -22.06 5.08
C ILE A 546 -13.41 -21.59 5.95
N VAL A 547 -14.65 -21.64 5.44
CA VAL A 547 -15.84 -21.14 6.13
C VAL A 547 -16.59 -22.28 6.81
N ASP A 548 -16.80 -23.40 6.10
CA ASP A 548 -17.50 -24.57 6.67
C ASP A 548 -16.59 -25.46 7.52
N PHE A 549 -15.26 -25.25 7.42
CA PHE A 549 -14.24 -26.08 8.05
C PHE A 549 -14.40 -27.57 7.73
N GLU A 550 -14.70 -27.89 6.46
CA GLU A 550 -14.71 -29.27 5.97
C GLU A 550 -13.29 -29.87 6.10
N PRO A 551 -13.14 -31.07 6.68
CA PRO A 551 -11.82 -31.71 6.82
C PRO A 551 -11.14 -31.93 5.46
N PRO A 552 -9.84 -31.63 5.34
CA PRO A 552 -9.11 -31.83 4.09
C PRO A 552 -8.90 -33.32 3.78
N CYS A 553 -8.93 -33.64 2.49
CA CYS A 553 -8.69 -34.96 1.94
C CYS A 553 -7.22 -35.18 1.56
N PHE A 554 -6.79 -36.44 1.66
CA PHE A 554 -5.44 -36.89 1.32
C PHE A 554 -5.52 -38.18 0.49
N ASN A 555 -4.61 -38.34 -0.47
CA ASN A 555 -4.43 -39.57 -1.22
C ASN A 555 -3.96 -40.71 -0.29
N GLN A 556 -4.21 -41.96 -0.69
CA GLN A 556 -3.53 -43.10 -0.07
C GLN A 556 -2.04 -43.00 -0.38
N SER A 557 -1.20 -43.18 0.65
CA SER A 557 0.22 -42.80 0.68
C SER A 557 0.97 -43.13 -0.61
N ILE A 558 1.56 -42.11 -1.23
CA ILE A 558 2.60 -42.33 -2.25
C ILE A 558 3.85 -42.78 -1.48
N ASP A 559 4.09 -44.09 -1.40
CA ASP A 559 5.22 -44.62 -0.63
C ASP A 559 6.59 -44.21 -1.21
N THR A 560 6.65 -43.90 -2.51
CA THR A 560 7.87 -43.50 -3.21
C THR A 560 8.05 -41.97 -3.30
N MET A 561 9.07 -41.47 -2.61
CA MET A 561 9.56 -40.09 -2.78
C MET A 561 10.07 -39.89 -4.22
N PRO A 562 9.84 -38.74 -4.86
CA PRO A 562 10.43 -38.46 -6.17
C PRO A 562 11.96 -38.55 -6.11
N ASN A 563 12.58 -39.20 -7.10
CA ASN A 563 14.04 -39.41 -7.19
C ASN A 563 14.87 -38.10 -7.20
N ILE A 564 14.23 -36.95 -7.41
CA ILE A 564 14.83 -35.60 -7.45
C ILE A 564 15.06 -35.02 -6.05
N VAL A 565 14.39 -35.55 -5.02
CA VAL A 565 14.59 -35.13 -3.64
C VAL A 565 15.75 -35.94 -3.07
N ASP A 566 16.87 -35.28 -2.75
CA ASP A 566 17.97 -35.93 -2.03
C ASP A 566 17.58 -36.15 -0.57
N ALA A 567 16.85 -37.25 -0.33
CA ALA A 567 16.38 -37.64 0.98
C ALA A 567 17.52 -37.82 2.00
N LYS A 568 18.77 -38.01 1.57
CA LYS A 568 19.93 -38.13 2.50
C LYS A 568 20.31 -36.79 3.13
N SER A 569 19.96 -35.68 2.47
CA SER A 569 20.23 -34.32 2.96
C SER A 569 19.14 -33.75 3.87
N LEU A 570 18.01 -34.45 3.99
CA LEU A 570 16.81 -34.00 4.71
C LEU A 570 16.59 -34.83 5.97
N ASN A 571 16.02 -34.21 7.00
CA ASN A 571 15.59 -34.93 8.19
C ASN A 571 14.18 -35.53 8.02
N ASP A 572 13.81 -36.43 8.93
CA ASP A 572 12.52 -37.14 8.90
C ASP A 572 11.30 -36.20 8.90
N ASP A 573 11.38 -35.07 9.59
CA ASP A 573 10.27 -34.12 9.67
C ASP A 573 10.07 -33.40 8.32
N GLN A 574 11.16 -33.04 7.64
CA GLN A 574 11.14 -32.46 6.30
C GLN A 574 10.63 -33.46 5.25
N ILE A 575 11.05 -34.72 5.35
CA ILE A 575 10.55 -35.82 4.50
C ILE A 575 9.04 -36.00 4.68
N LYS A 576 8.56 -36.03 5.92
CA LYS A 576 7.11 -36.09 6.22
C LYS A 576 6.36 -34.88 5.67
N ALA A 577 6.95 -33.69 5.75
CA ALA A 577 6.35 -32.49 5.20
C ALA A 577 6.17 -32.54 3.69
N ILE A 578 7.18 -33.04 2.97
CA ILE A 578 7.11 -33.22 1.51
C ILE A 578 6.02 -34.24 1.16
N LYS A 579 5.99 -35.40 1.84
CA LYS A 579 4.95 -36.43 1.62
C LYS A 579 3.55 -35.87 1.85
N LEU A 580 3.33 -35.17 2.97
CA LEU A 580 2.03 -34.57 3.29
C LEU A 580 1.58 -33.56 2.22
N ALA A 581 2.50 -32.73 1.71
CA ALA A 581 2.18 -31.76 0.65
C ALA A 581 1.82 -32.43 -0.68
N LEU A 582 2.47 -33.56 -1.02
CA LEU A 582 2.17 -34.36 -2.22
C LEU A 582 0.85 -35.13 -2.08
N ASP A 583 0.57 -35.68 -0.90
CA ASP A 583 -0.63 -36.46 -0.63
C ASP A 583 -1.90 -35.59 -0.50
N ALA A 584 -1.76 -34.31 -0.12
CA ALA A 584 -2.89 -33.41 0.06
C ALA A 584 -3.70 -33.18 -1.23
N GLN A 585 -5.01 -33.43 -1.17
CA GLN A 585 -5.96 -33.08 -2.24
C GLN A 585 -6.61 -31.70 -2.04
N ASP A 586 -6.59 -31.20 -0.80
CA ASP A 586 -7.17 -29.90 -0.42
C ASP A 586 -6.10 -28.95 0.09
N TYR A 587 -5.59 -29.20 1.30
CA TYR A 587 -4.49 -28.42 1.85
C TYR A 587 -3.64 -29.18 2.85
N ALA A 588 -2.43 -28.68 3.05
CA ALA A 588 -1.52 -29.08 4.11
C ALA A 588 -1.01 -27.86 4.86
N ILE A 589 -0.50 -28.08 6.07
CA ILE A 589 0.03 -27.04 6.95
C ILE A 589 1.40 -27.47 7.44
N LEU A 590 2.40 -26.63 7.18
CA LEU A 590 3.76 -26.81 7.64
C LEU A 590 4.03 -25.84 8.80
N LEU A 591 4.07 -26.39 10.01
CA LEU A 591 4.50 -25.66 11.19
C LEU A 591 6.01 -25.80 11.32
N GLY A 592 6.73 -24.72 11.04
CA GLY A 592 8.17 -24.70 11.16
C GLY A 592 8.64 -23.72 12.22
N MET A 593 9.21 -24.26 13.30
CA MET A 593 9.80 -23.46 14.38
C MET A 593 11.05 -22.70 13.88
N PRO A 594 11.61 -21.74 14.64
CA PRO A 594 12.79 -20.99 14.24
C PRO A 594 13.97 -21.90 13.93
N GLY A 595 14.70 -21.62 12.85
CA GLY A 595 15.90 -22.38 12.46
C GLY A 595 15.63 -23.78 11.86
N THR A 596 14.38 -24.21 11.71
CA THR A 596 14.05 -25.57 11.23
C THR A 596 14.17 -25.80 9.73
N GLY A 597 14.62 -24.78 8.99
CA GLY A 597 14.76 -24.86 7.55
C GLY A 597 13.43 -24.80 6.79
N LYS A 598 12.45 -24.01 7.27
CA LYS A 598 11.17 -23.75 6.57
C LYS A 598 11.35 -23.48 5.08
N SER A 599 12.08 -22.43 4.72
CA SER A 599 12.27 -22.06 3.32
C SER A 599 13.02 -23.13 2.52
N THR A 600 13.94 -23.88 3.16
CA THR A 600 14.60 -25.03 2.51
C THR A 600 13.61 -26.17 2.25
N THR A 601 12.70 -26.42 3.18
CA THR A 601 11.63 -27.42 3.01
C THR A 601 10.66 -27.00 1.90
N ILE A 602 10.26 -25.71 1.86
CA ILE A 602 9.44 -25.16 0.77
C ILE A 602 10.11 -25.38 -0.59
N VAL A 603 11.42 -25.11 -0.70
CA VAL A 603 12.18 -25.35 -1.95
C VAL A 603 12.09 -26.82 -2.38
N GLN A 604 12.26 -27.77 -1.46
CA GLN A 604 12.14 -29.20 -1.80
C GLN A 604 10.71 -29.59 -2.17
N ILE A 605 9.69 -29.01 -1.53
CA ILE A 605 8.29 -29.20 -1.91
C ILE A 605 8.06 -28.67 -3.34
N ILE A 606 8.51 -27.46 -3.65
CA ILE A 606 8.39 -26.87 -5.00
C ILE A 606 9.07 -27.77 -6.03
N LYS A 607 10.30 -28.24 -5.78
CA LYS A 607 11.00 -29.18 -6.67
C LYS A 607 10.19 -30.47 -6.90
N ALA A 608 9.65 -31.06 -5.82
CA ALA A 608 8.85 -32.27 -5.90
C ALA A 608 7.56 -32.03 -6.69
N LEU A 609 6.90 -30.89 -6.53
CA LEU A 609 5.69 -30.53 -7.28
C LEU A 609 6.00 -30.30 -8.76
N VAL A 610 6.98 -29.45 -9.06
CA VAL A 610 7.37 -29.09 -10.42
C VAL A 610 7.84 -30.30 -11.23
N SER A 611 8.60 -31.20 -10.61
CA SER A 611 9.03 -32.46 -11.25
C SER A 611 7.87 -33.42 -11.57
N ASN A 612 6.74 -33.29 -10.87
CA ASN A 612 5.49 -33.97 -11.20
C ASN A 612 4.59 -33.17 -12.17
N GLY A 613 5.15 -32.18 -12.86
CA GLY A 613 4.44 -31.35 -13.84
C GLY A 613 3.44 -30.38 -13.22
N LYS A 614 3.56 -30.07 -11.92
CA LYS A 614 2.65 -29.17 -11.21
C LYS A 614 3.12 -27.73 -11.25
N SER A 615 2.16 -26.83 -11.43
CA SER A 615 2.35 -25.38 -11.39
C SER A 615 2.14 -24.82 -9.98
N VAL A 616 2.98 -23.87 -9.57
CA VAL A 616 2.99 -23.33 -8.21
C VAL A 616 2.86 -21.80 -8.22
N LEU A 617 1.89 -21.29 -7.47
CA LEU A 617 1.82 -19.90 -7.03
C LEU A 617 2.50 -19.77 -5.66
N LEU A 618 3.65 -19.13 -5.61
CA LEU A 618 4.35 -18.83 -4.36
C LEU A 618 3.96 -17.42 -3.87
N ALA A 619 3.46 -17.32 -2.65
CA ALA A 619 3.11 -16.05 -2.03
C ALA A 619 3.64 -15.92 -0.60
N ALA A 620 3.80 -14.68 -0.15
CA ALA A 620 4.03 -14.34 1.26
C ALA A 620 3.51 -12.92 1.52
N TYR A 621 3.50 -12.50 2.80
CA TYR A 621 3.12 -11.13 3.13
C TYR A 621 4.15 -10.10 2.63
N THR A 622 5.44 -10.41 2.80
CA THR A 622 6.56 -9.49 2.51
C THR A 622 7.33 -9.91 1.27
N HIS A 623 7.93 -8.93 0.57
CA HIS A 623 8.80 -9.20 -0.58
C HIS A 623 10.02 -10.06 -0.18
N SER A 624 10.62 -9.80 0.98
CA SER A 624 11.81 -10.52 1.45
C SER A 624 11.55 -12.01 1.67
N ALA A 625 10.37 -12.39 2.19
CA ALA A 625 10.01 -13.80 2.37
C ALA A 625 9.92 -14.54 1.04
N VAL A 626 9.26 -13.94 0.03
CA VAL A 626 9.16 -14.48 -1.33
C VAL A 626 10.56 -14.64 -1.95
N ASP A 627 11.36 -13.56 -1.92
CA ASP A 627 12.65 -13.53 -2.59
C ASP A 627 13.67 -14.48 -1.95
N ASN A 628 13.57 -14.73 -0.63
CA ASN A 628 14.43 -15.70 0.06
C ASN A 628 14.21 -17.14 -0.43
N ILE A 629 12.98 -17.50 -0.79
CA ILE A 629 12.67 -18.81 -1.36
C ILE A 629 13.16 -18.87 -2.81
N LEU A 630 12.87 -17.84 -3.62
CA LEU A 630 13.32 -17.77 -5.01
C LEU A 630 14.84 -17.81 -5.13
N PHE A 631 15.56 -17.13 -4.23
CA PHE A 631 17.02 -17.14 -4.21
C PHE A 631 17.58 -18.55 -4.02
N LYS A 632 16.94 -19.37 -3.19
CA LYS A 632 17.32 -20.78 -3.03
C LYS A 632 16.93 -21.64 -4.24
N LEU A 633 15.88 -21.28 -4.97
CA LEU A 633 15.45 -21.96 -6.20
C LEU A 633 16.36 -21.68 -7.40
N LEU A 634 17.17 -20.61 -7.38
CA LEU A 634 18.11 -20.29 -8.46
C LEU A 634 19.03 -21.46 -8.83
N ASN A 635 19.42 -22.26 -7.84
CA ASN A 635 20.31 -23.41 -8.02
C ASN A 635 19.61 -24.63 -8.68
N GLU A 636 18.29 -24.60 -8.82
CA GLU A 636 17.47 -25.77 -9.15
C GLU A 636 16.99 -25.78 -10.62
N LYS A 637 17.38 -24.78 -11.43
CA LYS A 637 17.02 -24.64 -12.86
C LYS A 637 15.50 -24.73 -13.13
N ILE A 638 14.68 -24.24 -12.22
CA ILE A 638 13.22 -24.18 -12.37
C ILE A 638 12.84 -22.89 -13.11
N ASP A 639 11.95 -22.99 -14.10
CA ASP A 639 11.46 -21.79 -14.79
C ASP A 639 10.46 -21.04 -13.90
N MET A 640 10.82 -19.81 -13.54
CA MET A 640 10.12 -19.01 -12.55
C MET A 640 9.95 -17.56 -12.97
N LEU A 641 8.89 -16.92 -12.46
CA LEU A 641 8.56 -15.52 -12.68
C LEU A 641 8.27 -14.83 -11.35
N ARG A 642 8.87 -13.66 -11.14
CA ARG A 642 8.61 -12.76 -10.01
C ARG A 642 7.73 -11.59 -10.46
N LEU A 643 6.64 -11.33 -9.74
CA LEU A 643 5.79 -10.16 -9.98
C LEU A 643 5.99 -9.09 -8.90
N GLY A 644 6.20 -7.85 -9.31
CA GLY A 644 6.32 -6.72 -8.39
C GLY A 644 7.33 -5.71 -8.88
N SER A 645 7.49 -4.64 -8.11
CA SER A 645 8.37 -3.53 -8.48
C SER A 645 9.83 -3.88 -8.22
N LYS A 646 10.72 -3.47 -9.14
CA LYS A 646 12.18 -3.65 -9.05
C LYS A 646 12.75 -3.17 -7.71
N SER A 647 12.28 -2.02 -7.21
CA SER A 647 12.74 -1.41 -5.95
C SER A 647 12.50 -2.25 -4.69
N LYS A 648 11.58 -3.22 -4.74
CA LYS A 648 11.20 -4.06 -3.59
C LYS A 648 11.79 -5.46 -3.64
N VAL A 649 12.54 -5.78 -4.69
CA VAL A 649 12.98 -7.13 -5.01
C VAL A 649 14.49 -7.22 -4.84
N ARG A 650 14.97 -8.37 -4.35
CA ARG A 650 16.40 -8.62 -4.21
C ARG A 650 17.13 -8.52 -5.56
N PRO A 651 18.34 -7.91 -5.63
CA PRO A 651 19.10 -7.75 -6.88
C PRO A 651 19.30 -9.06 -7.66
N GLU A 652 19.51 -10.18 -6.96
CA GLU A 652 19.74 -11.48 -7.59
C GLU A 652 18.47 -12.09 -8.20
N ILE A 653 17.30 -11.58 -7.84
CA ILE A 653 15.97 -11.99 -8.33
C ILE A 653 15.45 -11.06 -9.42
N GLU A 654 16.02 -9.84 -9.56
CA GLU A 654 15.63 -8.89 -10.61
C GLU A 654 15.56 -9.48 -12.03
N PRO A 655 16.48 -10.39 -12.47
CA PRO A 655 16.39 -11.00 -13.80
C PRO A 655 15.12 -11.84 -14.04
N TYR A 656 14.42 -12.23 -12.98
CA TYR A 656 13.20 -13.03 -13.03
C TYR A 656 11.94 -12.16 -12.95
N LEU A 657 12.08 -10.82 -12.92
CA LEU A 657 10.94 -9.92 -12.99
C LEU A 657 10.29 -9.95 -14.38
N LEU A 658 8.98 -9.75 -14.41
CA LEU A 658 8.29 -9.59 -15.67
C LEU A 658 8.78 -8.32 -16.38
N ASN A 659 9.39 -8.49 -17.55
CA ASN A 659 9.66 -7.40 -18.48
C ASN A 659 8.67 -7.48 -19.63
N ILE A 660 7.63 -6.65 -19.64
CA ILE A 660 6.60 -6.69 -20.68
C ILE A 660 7.13 -6.27 -22.06
N ASN A 661 8.15 -5.42 -22.11
CA ASN A 661 8.67 -4.83 -23.36
C ASN A 661 9.34 -5.85 -24.30
N GLN A 662 9.57 -7.09 -23.83
CA GLN A 662 10.16 -8.16 -24.63
C GLN A 662 9.14 -8.94 -25.48
N TYR A 663 7.85 -8.69 -25.30
CA TYR A 663 6.78 -9.34 -26.06
C TYR A 663 6.22 -8.39 -27.10
N ASP A 664 5.98 -8.92 -28.30
CA ASP A 664 5.45 -8.13 -29.42
C ASP A 664 3.93 -8.34 -29.61
N ASN A 665 3.38 -9.43 -29.06
CA ASN A 665 1.95 -9.76 -29.18
C ASN A 665 1.43 -10.53 -27.96
N VAL A 666 0.09 -10.62 -27.87
CA VAL A 666 -0.62 -11.25 -26.74
C VAL A 666 -0.36 -12.75 -26.68
N ASP A 667 -0.21 -13.44 -27.81
CA ASP A 667 0.02 -14.89 -27.86
C ASP A 667 1.40 -15.29 -27.33
N MET A 668 2.44 -14.52 -27.67
CA MET A 668 3.78 -14.67 -27.10
C MET A 668 3.77 -14.46 -25.60
N PHE A 669 3.08 -13.41 -25.13
CA PHE A 669 2.94 -13.16 -23.69
C PHE A 669 2.18 -14.29 -22.98
N ARG A 670 1.06 -14.77 -23.56
CA ARG A 670 0.31 -15.92 -23.05
C ARG A 670 1.20 -17.15 -22.93
N THR A 671 1.89 -17.51 -24.02
CA THR A 671 2.79 -18.67 -24.06
C THR A 671 3.89 -18.55 -23.01
N PHE A 672 4.45 -17.36 -22.82
CA PHE A 672 5.45 -17.11 -21.78
C PHE A 672 4.87 -17.34 -20.38
N ILE A 673 3.72 -16.75 -20.05
CA ILE A 673 3.11 -16.90 -18.71
C ILE A 673 2.72 -18.35 -18.44
N GLU A 674 2.20 -19.06 -19.43
CA GLU A 674 1.83 -20.48 -19.33
C GLU A 674 3.05 -21.39 -19.18
N SER A 675 4.19 -21.04 -19.78
CA SER A 675 5.44 -21.80 -19.65
C SER A 675 6.01 -21.79 -18.23
N LYS A 676 5.65 -20.80 -17.40
CA LYS A 676 6.19 -20.66 -16.04
C LYS A 676 5.60 -21.69 -15.09
N GLN A 677 6.50 -22.49 -14.53
CA GLN A 677 6.18 -23.51 -13.55
C GLN A 677 5.94 -22.89 -12.16
N VAL A 678 6.68 -21.84 -11.82
CA VAL A 678 6.54 -21.11 -10.55
C VAL A 678 6.29 -19.63 -10.83
N ILE A 679 5.20 -19.08 -10.31
CA ILE A 679 4.98 -17.62 -10.30
C ILE A 679 4.93 -17.15 -8.85
N ALA A 680 5.66 -16.08 -8.56
CA ALA A 680 5.89 -15.61 -7.20
C ALA A 680 5.53 -14.14 -7.00
N THR A 681 4.65 -13.86 -6.04
CA THR A 681 4.14 -12.51 -5.74
C THR A 681 3.91 -12.32 -4.23
N THR A 682 3.61 -11.11 -3.77
CA THR A 682 3.09 -10.92 -2.40
C THR A 682 1.59 -11.25 -2.36
N CYS A 683 1.02 -11.50 -1.19
CA CYS A 683 -0.43 -11.76 -1.08
C CYS A 683 -1.30 -10.61 -1.59
N LEU A 684 -0.79 -9.37 -1.55
CA LEU A 684 -1.44 -8.18 -2.09
C LEU A 684 -1.18 -7.98 -3.60
N GLY A 685 -0.15 -8.61 -4.15
CA GLY A 685 0.22 -8.53 -5.57
C GLY A 685 -0.64 -9.40 -6.50
N ILE A 686 -1.79 -9.87 -6.02
CA ILE A 686 -2.74 -10.70 -6.79
C ILE A 686 -3.62 -9.89 -7.74
N THR A 687 -3.49 -8.56 -7.72
CA THR A 687 -4.18 -7.63 -8.62
C THR A 687 -3.58 -7.60 -10.04
N HIS A 688 -2.44 -8.27 -10.24
CA HIS A 688 -1.75 -8.33 -11.52
C HIS A 688 -2.60 -9.02 -12.61
N TYR A 689 -2.55 -8.53 -13.85
CA TYR A 689 -3.40 -8.97 -14.96
C TYR A 689 -3.31 -10.46 -15.29
N ILE A 690 -2.20 -11.12 -14.96
CA ILE A 690 -2.02 -12.56 -15.20
C ILE A 690 -3.07 -13.41 -14.48
N PHE A 691 -3.52 -12.96 -13.30
CA PHE A 691 -4.45 -13.70 -12.44
C PHE A 691 -5.89 -13.66 -12.96
N SER A 692 -6.17 -12.86 -14.00
CA SER A 692 -7.44 -12.91 -14.73
C SER A 692 -7.68 -14.25 -15.42
N LYS A 693 -6.61 -14.97 -15.78
CA LYS A 693 -6.66 -16.20 -16.58
C LYS A 693 -5.80 -17.35 -16.04
N ARG A 694 -4.64 -17.04 -15.43
CA ARG A 694 -3.72 -18.07 -14.93
C ARG A 694 -4.23 -18.68 -13.62
N ARG A 695 -4.46 -19.99 -13.63
CA ARG A 695 -4.71 -20.82 -12.42
C ARG A 695 -3.53 -21.74 -12.15
N PHE A 696 -3.38 -22.25 -10.94
CA PHE A 696 -2.25 -23.08 -10.50
C PHE A 696 -2.73 -24.38 -9.85
N ASP A 697 -1.89 -25.43 -9.90
CA ASP A 697 -2.19 -26.65 -9.16
C ASP A 697 -2.06 -26.41 -7.64
N TYR A 698 -1.03 -25.66 -7.23
CA TYR A 698 -0.71 -25.39 -5.83
C TYR A 698 -0.49 -23.91 -5.56
N CYS A 699 -1.01 -23.41 -4.44
CA CYS A 699 -0.58 -22.15 -3.83
C CYS A 699 0.20 -22.43 -2.54
N ILE A 700 1.40 -21.87 -2.41
CA ILE A 700 2.19 -21.95 -1.18
C ILE A 700 2.28 -20.56 -0.58
N ILE A 701 1.83 -20.41 0.67
CA ILE A 701 1.92 -19.15 1.40
C ILE A 701 2.94 -19.31 2.53
N ASP A 702 4.10 -18.66 2.40
CA ASP A 702 5.09 -18.56 3.47
C ASP A 702 4.71 -17.45 4.45
N GLU A 703 5.14 -17.61 5.71
CA GLU A 703 4.81 -16.72 6.82
C GLU A 703 3.29 -16.46 6.95
N ALA A 704 2.48 -17.50 6.69
CA ALA A 704 1.02 -17.43 6.69
C ALA A 704 0.41 -17.03 8.06
N THR A 705 1.21 -17.09 9.13
CA THR A 705 0.80 -16.62 10.46
C THR A 705 0.75 -15.11 10.59
N GLN A 706 1.45 -14.37 9.74
CA GLN A 706 1.44 -12.91 9.68
C GLN A 706 0.36 -12.34 8.76
N VAL A 707 -0.42 -13.20 8.11
CA VAL A 707 -1.43 -12.79 7.12
C VAL A 707 -2.82 -12.91 7.73
N THR A 708 -3.61 -11.83 7.69
CA THR A 708 -5.02 -11.90 8.08
C THR A 708 -5.78 -12.85 7.15
N LEU A 709 -6.84 -13.48 7.64
CA LEU A 709 -7.61 -14.45 6.84
C LEU A 709 -8.02 -13.89 5.46
N PRO A 710 -8.59 -12.67 5.33
CA PRO A 710 -9.03 -12.19 4.03
C PRO A 710 -7.88 -11.92 3.05
N ILE A 711 -6.71 -11.49 3.54
CA ILE A 711 -5.52 -11.34 2.68
C ILE A 711 -5.04 -12.72 2.21
N CYS A 712 -5.06 -13.71 3.10
CA CYS A 712 -4.63 -15.08 2.79
C CYS A 712 -5.50 -15.71 1.68
N VAL A 713 -6.82 -15.46 1.70
CA VAL A 713 -7.77 -15.92 0.67
C VAL A 713 -7.42 -15.45 -0.74
N GLY A 714 -6.83 -14.25 -0.88
CA GLY A 714 -6.49 -13.61 -2.15
C GLY A 714 -5.73 -14.54 -3.10
N PRO A 715 -4.51 -15.00 -2.78
CA PRO A 715 -3.77 -15.95 -3.63
C PRO A 715 -4.40 -17.34 -3.69
N LEU A 716 -5.08 -17.81 -2.64
CA LEU A 716 -5.64 -19.16 -2.58
C LEU A 716 -6.71 -19.44 -3.64
N ARG A 717 -7.48 -18.43 -4.05
CA ARG A 717 -8.54 -18.59 -5.08
C ARG A 717 -8.01 -19.00 -6.46
N PHE A 718 -6.72 -18.77 -6.71
CA PHE A 718 -6.08 -19.03 -8.00
C PHE A 718 -5.47 -20.44 -8.06
N ALA A 719 -5.60 -21.25 -7.01
CA ALA A 719 -5.06 -22.60 -6.98
C ALA A 719 -6.09 -23.66 -6.57
N ASP A 720 -5.85 -24.90 -6.98
CA ASP A 720 -6.74 -26.03 -6.66
C ASP A 720 -6.44 -26.63 -5.28
N ARG A 721 -5.18 -26.47 -4.81
CA ARG A 721 -4.66 -26.96 -3.53
C ARG A 721 -3.79 -25.89 -2.88
N PHE A 722 -3.63 -25.93 -1.57
CA PHE A 722 -2.75 -24.98 -0.91
C PHE A 722 -1.92 -25.53 0.25
N LEU A 723 -0.78 -24.91 0.48
CA LEU A 723 0.13 -25.16 1.59
C LEU A 723 0.31 -23.87 2.39
N LEU A 724 -0.05 -23.90 3.66
CA LEU A 724 0.24 -22.78 4.56
C LEU A 724 1.48 -23.11 5.39
N VAL A 725 2.47 -22.22 5.35
CA VAL A 725 3.73 -22.39 6.08
C VAL A 725 3.89 -21.25 7.07
N GLY A 726 4.26 -21.57 8.30
CA GLY A 726 4.36 -20.56 9.35
C GLY A 726 4.72 -21.12 10.72
N ASP A 727 4.57 -20.26 11.72
CA ASP A 727 4.85 -20.55 13.12
C ASP A 727 3.87 -19.75 13.99
N ASP A 728 2.97 -20.46 14.69
CA ASP A 728 1.90 -19.91 15.50
C ASP A 728 2.40 -19.21 16.79
N PHE A 729 3.67 -19.43 17.13
CA PHE A 729 4.36 -18.79 18.25
C PHE A 729 5.26 -17.60 17.84
N GLN A 730 5.31 -17.25 16.54
CA GLN A 730 5.91 -16.00 16.04
C GLN A 730 4.84 -14.94 15.77
N LEU A 731 5.19 -13.84 15.12
CA LEU A 731 4.31 -12.66 15.02
C LEU A 731 2.97 -12.99 14.33
N PRO A 732 1.85 -12.50 14.90
CA PRO A 732 0.53 -12.59 14.26
C PRO A 732 0.41 -11.52 13.16
N PRO A 733 -0.72 -11.44 12.45
CA PRO A 733 -0.98 -10.32 11.56
C PRO A 733 -0.98 -9.00 12.33
N LEU A 734 -0.44 -7.95 11.71
CA LEU A 734 -0.47 -6.60 12.27
C LEU A 734 -1.89 -6.04 12.11
N VAL A 735 -2.54 -5.76 13.23
CA VAL A 735 -3.85 -5.10 13.33
C VAL A 735 -3.67 -3.97 14.34
N ARG A 736 -4.14 -2.77 14.01
CA ARG A 736 -4.00 -1.59 14.88
C ARG A 736 -5.16 -1.47 15.86
N ASN A 737 -6.37 -1.71 15.39
CA ASN A 737 -7.57 -1.57 16.19
C ASN A 737 -7.64 -2.68 17.26
N HIS A 738 -7.65 -2.28 18.53
CA HIS A 738 -7.69 -3.20 19.67
C HIS A 738 -8.98 -4.03 19.73
N GLU A 739 -10.12 -3.43 19.45
CA GLU A 739 -11.41 -4.13 19.43
C GLU A 739 -11.45 -5.19 18.31
N ALA A 740 -10.89 -4.87 17.14
CA ALA A 740 -10.77 -5.82 16.04
C ALA A 740 -9.88 -7.02 16.41
N ILE A 741 -8.79 -6.80 17.16
CA ILE A 741 -7.93 -7.89 17.70
C ILE A 741 -8.74 -8.80 18.63
N GLU A 742 -9.47 -8.23 19.59
CA GLU A 742 -10.28 -8.98 20.56
C GLU A 742 -11.36 -9.82 19.88
N LYS A 743 -12.01 -9.28 18.85
CA LYS A 743 -13.01 -9.99 18.03
C LYS A 743 -12.39 -11.01 17.06
N GLY A 744 -11.07 -11.05 16.95
CA GLY A 744 -10.30 -12.13 16.33
C GLY A 744 -9.66 -11.81 14.98
N MET A 745 -9.54 -10.55 14.58
CA MET A 745 -8.87 -10.15 13.33
C MET A 745 -7.38 -10.55 13.31
N GLY A 746 -6.74 -10.55 14.49
CA GLY A 746 -5.36 -11.01 14.67
C GLY A 746 -5.16 -12.53 14.59
N LYS A 747 -6.23 -13.32 14.37
CA LYS A 747 -6.13 -14.77 14.19
C LYS A 747 -6.03 -15.13 12.72
N SER A 748 -4.85 -15.56 12.29
CA SER A 748 -4.60 -15.97 10.90
C SER A 748 -5.36 -17.24 10.50
N LEU A 749 -5.49 -17.45 9.18
CA LEU A 749 -6.05 -18.69 8.63
C LEU A 749 -5.22 -19.91 9.04
N PHE A 750 -3.89 -19.78 9.08
CA PHE A 750 -2.96 -20.82 9.51
C PHE A 750 -3.32 -21.33 10.92
N ILE A 751 -3.47 -20.43 11.89
CA ILE A 751 -3.78 -20.79 13.29
C ILE A 751 -5.16 -21.44 13.38
N THR A 752 -6.12 -20.91 12.62
CA THR A 752 -7.50 -21.43 12.62
C THR A 752 -7.58 -22.86 12.11
N LEU A 753 -6.97 -23.15 10.96
CA LEU A 753 -6.99 -24.49 10.37
C LEU A 753 -6.11 -25.49 11.14
N THR A 754 -4.99 -25.04 11.72
CA THR A 754 -4.13 -25.87 12.58
C THR A 754 -4.91 -26.44 13.77
N GLY A 755 -5.73 -25.60 14.43
CA GLY A 755 -6.55 -26.03 15.56
C GLY A 755 -7.73 -26.93 15.15
N LYS A 756 -8.30 -26.72 13.96
CA LYS A 756 -9.46 -27.49 13.47
C LYS A 756 -9.08 -28.84 12.87
N HIS A 757 -7.95 -28.93 12.18
CA HIS A 757 -7.57 -30.11 11.40
C HIS A 757 -6.12 -30.55 11.66
N PRO A 758 -5.82 -31.13 12.85
CA PRO A 758 -4.45 -31.55 13.20
C PRO A 758 -3.83 -32.57 12.24
N ARG A 759 -4.65 -33.38 11.53
CA ARG A 759 -4.18 -34.35 10.53
C ARG A 759 -3.53 -33.69 9.31
N ALA A 760 -3.85 -32.42 9.04
CA ALA A 760 -3.26 -31.65 7.96
C ALA A 760 -1.95 -30.97 8.35
N VAL A 761 -1.49 -31.14 9.60
CA VAL A 761 -0.35 -30.40 10.16
C VAL A 761 0.85 -31.32 10.28
N THR A 762 1.98 -30.90 9.72
CA THR A 762 3.30 -31.47 9.99
C THR A 762 4.18 -30.46 10.71
N ARG A 763 5.04 -30.93 11.61
CA ARG A 763 5.91 -30.08 12.45
C ARG A 763 7.37 -30.35 12.11
N LEU A 764 8.12 -29.29 11.82
CA LEU A 764 9.57 -29.36 11.75
C LEU A 764 10.13 -29.09 13.15
N ARG A 765 10.82 -30.06 13.75
CA ARG A 765 11.36 -29.96 15.11
C ARG A 765 12.86 -29.69 15.14
N TYR A 766 13.62 -30.28 14.22
CA TYR A 766 15.07 -30.11 14.15
C TYR A 766 15.45 -28.71 13.65
N GLN A 767 16.10 -27.92 14.51
CA GLN A 767 16.59 -26.58 14.20
C GLN A 767 18.10 -26.58 13.97
N TYR A 768 18.56 -25.77 13.01
CA TYR A 768 19.95 -25.69 12.54
C TYR A 768 20.52 -24.27 12.65
N ARG A 769 19.99 -23.45 13.54
CA ARG A 769 20.36 -22.04 13.70
C ARG A 769 21.06 -21.79 15.02
N MET A 770 20.35 -22.06 16.11
CA MET A 770 20.69 -21.64 17.47
C MET A 770 21.57 -22.67 18.15
N HIS A 771 22.57 -22.21 18.90
CA HIS A 771 23.21 -23.01 19.94
C HIS A 771 22.14 -23.57 20.90
N GLU A 772 22.39 -24.76 21.46
CA GLU A 772 21.45 -25.46 22.35
C GLU A 772 20.97 -24.60 23.52
N ASP A 773 21.87 -23.91 24.23
CA ASP A 773 21.51 -22.98 25.32
C ASP A 773 20.60 -21.82 24.87
N ILE A 774 20.80 -21.28 23.66
CA ILE A 774 19.95 -20.22 23.11
C ILE A 774 18.57 -20.81 22.76
N MET A 775 18.56 -21.97 22.10
CA MET A 775 17.35 -22.71 21.77
C MET A 775 16.51 -22.99 23.03
N ASN A 776 17.15 -23.41 24.12
CA ASN A 776 16.48 -23.80 25.36
C ASN A 776 15.66 -22.68 26.01
N LEU A 777 16.07 -21.41 25.86
CA LEU A 777 15.28 -20.26 26.34
C LEU A 777 13.88 -20.24 25.71
N SER A 778 13.80 -20.32 24.38
CA SER A 778 12.51 -20.36 23.67
C SER A 778 11.83 -21.72 23.80
N ASN A 779 12.59 -22.81 23.81
CA ASN A 779 12.04 -24.17 23.77
C ASN A 779 11.30 -24.53 25.06
N CYS A 780 11.88 -24.19 26.22
CA CYS A 780 11.26 -24.40 27.52
C CYS A 780 9.98 -23.58 27.70
N LEU A 781 10.02 -22.30 27.33
CA LEU A 781 8.98 -21.35 27.68
C LEU A 781 7.84 -21.26 26.68
N ILE A 782 8.09 -21.62 25.42
CA ILE A 782 7.16 -21.34 24.32
C ILE A 782 6.83 -22.60 23.54
N TYR A 783 7.83 -23.42 23.21
CA TYR A 783 7.65 -24.60 22.36
C TYR A 783 7.48 -25.91 23.13
N ASP A 784 7.39 -25.88 24.46
CA ASP A 784 7.11 -27.08 25.29
C ASP A 784 8.10 -28.22 25.00
N TYR A 785 9.39 -27.88 24.90
CA TYR A 785 10.49 -28.79 24.58
C TYR A 785 10.38 -29.56 23.25
N LYS A 786 9.51 -29.11 22.34
CA LYS A 786 9.30 -29.79 21.04
C LYS A 786 10.40 -29.53 20.02
N MET A 787 11.22 -28.48 20.21
CA MET A 787 12.36 -28.18 19.33
C MET A 787 13.55 -29.08 19.66
N LEU A 788 14.24 -29.55 18.62
CA LEU A 788 15.39 -30.44 18.73
C LEU A 788 16.61 -29.78 18.08
N CYS A 789 17.78 -29.90 18.69
CA CYS A 789 19.01 -29.38 18.10
C CYS A 789 19.48 -30.29 16.96
N GLY A 790 19.58 -29.74 15.75
CA GLY A 790 20.15 -30.39 14.57
C GLY A 790 21.59 -29.99 14.26
N LEU A 791 22.17 -29.07 15.06
CA LEU A 791 23.58 -28.67 14.92
C LEU A 791 24.52 -29.75 15.46
N PRO A 792 25.76 -29.85 14.94
CA PRO A 792 26.78 -30.71 15.52
C PRO A 792 27.11 -30.30 16.95
N THR A 793 27.26 -31.27 17.85
CA THR A 793 27.76 -31.04 19.22
C THR A 793 29.27 -30.84 19.18
N GLY A 794 29.79 -29.69 19.62
CA GLY A 794 31.24 -29.46 19.71
C GLY A 794 31.63 -27.98 19.71
N PRO A 795 32.95 -27.67 19.70
CA PRO A 795 33.47 -26.30 19.78
C PRO A 795 32.98 -25.37 18.66
N ASP A 796 32.55 -25.92 17.52
CA ASP A 796 32.07 -25.18 16.36
C ASP A 796 30.69 -24.53 16.57
N SER A 797 29.91 -24.97 17.57
CA SER A 797 28.62 -24.34 17.91
C SER A 797 28.79 -23.02 18.66
N PHE A 798 29.95 -22.79 19.29
CA PHE A 798 30.25 -21.59 20.06
C PHE A 798 30.74 -20.44 19.18
N LEU A 799 30.61 -19.21 19.69
CA LEU A 799 31.07 -18.03 18.98
C LEU A 799 32.60 -18.02 18.87
N LYS A 800 33.12 -18.01 17.64
CA LYS A 800 34.55 -17.85 17.40
C LYS A 800 34.93 -16.37 17.41
N ILE A 801 35.75 -15.97 18.36
CA ILE A 801 36.33 -14.63 18.45
C ILE A 801 37.83 -14.76 18.13
N PRO A 802 38.29 -14.40 16.92
CA PRO A 802 39.68 -14.59 16.50
C PRO A 802 40.72 -13.98 17.46
N GLY A 803 40.40 -12.82 18.02
CA GLY A 803 41.25 -12.11 18.98
C GLY A 803 41.18 -12.64 20.41
N TRP A 804 40.41 -13.69 20.70
CA TRP A 804 40.19 -14.17 22.06
C TRP A 804 41.46 -14.76 22.68
N ASN A 805 42.06 -14.01 23.60
CA ASN A 805 43.18 -14.43 24.44
C ASN A 805 43.05 -13.77 25.83
N ASN A 806 43.76 -14.26 26.85
CA ASN A 806 43.63 -13.76 28.23
C ASN A 806 43.88 -12.24 28.40
N ASN A 807 44.52 -11.58 27.42
CA ASN A 807 44.89 -10.17 27.47
C ASN A 807 44.20 -9.34 26.38
N PHE A 808 43.26 -9.87 25.58
CA PHE A 808 42.73 -9.08 24.45
C PHE A 808 42.00 -7.84 24.98
N LEU A 809 41.20 -7.99 26.04
CA LEU A 809 40.52 -6.87 26.71
C LEU A 809 41.48 -5.88 27.39
N SER A 810 42.71 -6.26 27.71
CA SER A 810 43.67 -5.33 28.34
C SER A 810 44.07 -4.19 27.40
N GLN A 811 43.96 -4.39 26.07
CA GLN A 811 44.17 -3.34 25.06
C GLN A 811 43.09 -2.24 25.11
N PHE A 812 41.98 -2.50 25.80
CA PHE A 812 40.82 -1.60 25.90
C PHE A 812 40.75 -0.91 27.26
N HIS A 813 41.56 -1.34 28.22
CA HIS A 813 41.63 -0.76 29.55
C HIS A 813 42.51 0.48 29.53
N LYS A 814 42.07 1.57 30.19
CA LYS A 814 42.95 2.73 30.43
C LYS A 814 44.07 2.31 31.38
N GLU A 815 45.31 2.73 31.10
CA GLU A 815 46.53 2.30 31.83
C GLU A 815 46.44 2.46 33.37
N ASN A 816 45.57 3.36 33.87
CA ASN A 816 45.39 3.66 35.29
C ASN A 816 44.04 3.24 35.92
N ASP A 817 43.22 2.42 35.24
CA ASP A 817 41.95 1.94 35.81
C ASP A 817 42.11 0.55 36.45
N ASN A 818 42.20 0.51 37.79
CA ASN A 818 42.33 -0.75 38.54
C ASN A 818 41.03 -1.57 38.58
N ARG A 819 39.89 -0.98 38.23
CA ARG A 819 38.58 -1.64 38.35
C ARG A 819 38.34 -2.70 37.26
N CYS A 820 39.10 -2.65 36.17
CA CYS A 820 39.06 -3.63 35.08
C CYS A 820 40.21 -4.67 35.13
N LYS A 821 41.05 -4.63 36.19
CA LYS A 821 42.21 -5.53 36.34
C LYS A 821 41.87 -6.89 36.96
N GLU A 822 40.77 -6.99 37.70
CA GLU A 822 40.38 -8.23 38.40
C GLU A 822 39.05 -8.83 37.89
N GLU A 823 38.03 -8.02 37.56
CA GLU A 823 36.72 -8.50 37.08
C GLU A 823 36.12 -7.58 35.98
N CYS A 824 36.57 -7.72 34.73
CA CYS A 824 36.01 -6.98 33.60
C CYS A 824 34.65 -7.56 33.16
N TRP A 825 33.59 -6.74 33.14
CA TRP A 825 32.25 -7.20 32.73
C TRP A 825 32.22 -7.70 31.27
N LEU A 826 33.01 -7.08 30.38
CA LEU A 826 33.14 -7.52 28.98
C LEU A 826 33.74 -8.92 28.87
N GLN A 827 34.60 -9.34 29.81
CA GLN A 827 35.15 -10.70 29.83
C GLN A 827 34.03 -11.72 30.01
N THR A 828 33.07 -11.42 30.89
CA THR A 828 31.91 -12.30 31.13
C THR A 828 30.94 -12.29 29.95
N VAL A 829 30.69 -11.12 29.35
CA VAL A 829 29.74 -10.98 28.24
C VAL A 829 30.25 -11.62 26.96
N LEU A 830 31.54 -11.43 26.66
CA LEU A 830 32.16 -11.90 25.43
C LEU A 830 32.63 -13.36 25.49
N ASP A 831 32.65 -13.98 26.68
CA ASP A 831 33.03 -15.39 26.87
C ASP A 831 32.36 -16.30 25.84
N PRO A 832 33.10 -16.86 24.88
CA PRO A 832 32.57 -17.76 23.85
C PRO A 832 31.74 -18.90 24.41
N TRP A 833 32.11 -19.41 25.59
CA TRP A 833 31.48 -20.55 26.27
C TRP A 833 30.17 -20.20 26.99
N LYS A 834 29.75 -18.92 26.95
CA LYS A 834 28.45 -18.46 27.42
C LYS A 834 27.61 -17.99 26.23
N PRO A 835 26.88 -18.88 25.54
CA PRO A 835 26.07 -18.51 24.38
C PRO A 835 24.97 -17.52 24.73
N VAL A 836 24.47 -17.54 25.95
CA VAL A 836 23.49 -16.58 26.47
C VAL A 836 24.11 -15.80 27.61
N VAL A 837 24.00 -14.46 27.58
CA VAL A 837 24.36 -13.58 28.70
C VAL A 837 23.31 -12.49 28.86
N MET A 838 22.87 -12.25 30.10
CA MET A 838 22.10 -11.04 30.43
C MET A 838 22.97 -10.08 31.25
N VAL A 839 22.99 -8.83 30.82
CA VAL A 839 23.67 -7.71 31.47
C VAL A 839 22.64 -6.93 32.28
N ASP A 840 22.69 -7.14 33.61
CA ASP A 840 21.77 -6.51 34.56
C ASP A 840 22.23 -5.08 34.88
N THR A 841 21.39 -4.11 34.53
CA THR A 841 21.66 -2.67 34.72
C THR A 841 21.07 -2.11 36.03
N ASP A 842 20.46 -2.93 36.90
CA ASP A 842 19.76 -2.47 38.12
C ASP A 842 20.64 -1.61 39.05
N ASN A 843 21.95 -1.87 39.11
CA ASN A 843 22.87 -1.13 39.97
C ASN A 843 23.37 0.19 39.35
N LEU A 844 23.04 0.46 38.09
CA LEU A 844 23.42 1.68 37.39
C LEU A 844 22.27 2.70 37.42
N GLU A 845 22.58 3.98 37.22
CA GLU A 845 21.57 5.00 36.92
C GLU A 845 21.07 4.94 35.46
N ALA A 846 20.79 3.73 34.97
CA ALA A 846 20.34 3.46 33.61
C ALA A 846 18.82 3.65 33.47
N LYS A 847 18.28 4.81 33.87
CA LYS A 847 16.84 5.08 33.78
C LYS A 847 16.41 5.37 32.35
N GLU A 848 15.22 4.90 31.97
CA GLU A 848 14.61 5.26 30.69
C GLU A 848 14.24 6.76 30.64
N SER A 849 14.36 7.36 29.46
CA SER A 849 13.84 8.71 29.22
C SER A 849 12.31 8.66 29.14
N ARG A 850 11.62 9.36 30.05
CA ARG A 850 10.16 9.48 30.03
C ARG A 850 9.71 10.11 28.71
N GLY A 851 8.68 9.55 28.08
CA GLY A 851 8.14 9.99 26.78
C GLY A 851 8.82 9.36 25.58
N LEU A 852 10.15 9.35 25.53
CA LEU A 852 10.91 8.88 24.35
C LEU A 852 11.19 7.38 24.35
N ASN A 853 10.95 6.61 25.42
CA ASN A 853 11.25 5.17 25.47
C ASN A 853 12.66 4.83 24.94
N GLN A 854 13.69 5.51 25.46
CA GLN A 854 15.09 5.27 25.13
C GLN A 854 15.96 5.23 26.40
N ASN A 855 17.11 4.58 26.34
CA ASN A 855 18.04 4.41 27.46
C ASN A 855 19.48 4.65 26.99
N SER A 856 20.05 5.79 27.40
CA SER A 856 21.37 6.26 26.97
C SER A 856 22.53 5.52 27.61
N VAL A 857 22.36 5.06 28.85
CA VAL A 857 23.36 4.25 29.54
C VAL A 857 23.42 2.88 28.88
N GLU A 858 22.27 2.24 28.65
CA GLU A 858 22.18 0.96 27.94
C GLU A 858 22.78 1.05 26.53
N ALA A 859 22.47 2.11 25.77
CA ALA A 859 23.02 2.33 24.44
C ALA A 859 24.55 2.49 24.46
N SER A 860 25.12 3.11 25.50
CA SER A 860 26.56 3.28 25.66
C SER A 860 27.27 1.97 26.04
N LEU A 861 26.61 1.11 26.82
CA LEU A 861 27.12 -0.23 27.13
C LEU A 861 27.12 -1.14 25.88
N ILE A 862 26.05 -1.08 25.09
CA ILE A 862 25.93 -1.79 23.82
C ILE A 862 27.03 -1.33 22.85
N GLU A 863 27.27 -0.02 22.75
CA GLU A 863 28.36 0.53 21.95
C GLU A 863 29.72 -0.05 22.31
N GLN A 864 30.05 -0.11 23.60
CA GLN A 864 31.31 -0.69 24.07
C GLN A 864 31.41 -2.18 23.75
N CYS A 865 30.32 -2.94 24.01
CA CYS A 865 30.26 -4.37 23.74
C CYS A 865 30.48 -4.67 22.25
N VAL A 866 29.78 -3.96 21.36
CA VAL A 866 29.89 -4.16 19.91
C VAL A 866 31.27 -3.76 19.40
N LYS A 867 31.83 -2.62 19.84
CA LYS A 867 33.20 -2.23 19.45
C LYS A 867 34.24 -3.26 19.90
N ALA A 868 34.11 -3.82 21.10
CA ALA A 868 34.98 -4.89 21.58
C ALA A 868 34.86 -6.16 20.73
N MET A 869 33.65 -6.53 20.30
CA MET A 869 33.42 -7.65 19.37
C MET A 869 34.09 -7.43 18.01
N LEU A 870 33.96 -6.23 17.44
CA LEU A 870 34.56 -5.87 16.16
C LEU A 870 36.09 -5.92 16.21
N ILE A 871 36.69 -5.36 17.27
CA ILE A 871 38.14 -5.38 17.46
C ILE A 871 38.63 -6.80 17.76
N GLY A 872 37.82 -7.62 18.45
CA GLY A 872 38.04 -9.06 18.60
C GLY A 872 37.98 -9.86 17.29
N GLY A 873 37.67 -9.22 16.16
CA GLY A 873 37.68 -9.82 14.83
C GLY A 873 36.33 -10.34 14.35
N ILE A 874 35.23 -10.04 15.05
CA ILE A 874 33.88 -10.38 14.57
C ILE A 874 33.50 -9.41 13.44
N PRO A 875 33.07 -9.90 12.27
CA PRO A 875 32.60 -9.03 11.19
C PRO A 875 31.35 -8.23 11.59
N GLN A 876 31.24 -6.97 11.15
CA GLN A 876 30.04 -6.15 11.36
C GLN A 876 28.75 -6.84 10.86
N THR A 877 28.85 -7.57 9.73
CA THR A 877 27.73 -8.29 9.12
C THR A 877 27.18 -9.42 9.98
N ASP A 878 27.97 -9.92 10.93
CA ASP A 878 27.64 -11.04 11.83
C ASP A 878 26.96 -10.55 13.13
N ILE A 879 26.80 -9.23 13.30
CA ILE A 879 26.22 -8.60 14.50
C ILE A 879 24.88 -7.95 14.15
N GLY A 880 23.86 -8.22 14.96
CA GLY A 880 22.57 -7.52 14.92
C GLY A 880 22.20 -6.95 16.28
N ILE A 881 21.56 -5.78 16.29
CA ILE A 881 21.03 -5.12 17.48
C ILE A 881 19.51 -5.00 17.34
N ILE A 882 18.79 -5.55 18.30
CA ILE A 882 17.32 -5.58 18.32
C ILE A 882 16.82 -4.80 19.53
N THR A 883 15.84 -3.93 19.30
CA THR A 883 15.15 -3.23 20.39
C THR A 883 13.67 -3.01 20.06
N PRO A 884 12.75 -3.07 21.03
CA PRO A 884 11.33 -2.87 20.76
C PRO A 884 10.96 -1.41 20.47
N PHE A 885 11.82 -0.45 20.80
CA PHE A 885 11.48 0.98 20.77
C PHE A 885 12.25 1.74 19.67
N ARG A 886 11.52 2.48 18.82
CA ARG A 886 12.10 3.20 17.67
C ARG A 886 13.08 4.30 18.08
N HIS A 887 12.81 5.06 19.13
CA HIS A 887 13.76 6.07 19.61
C HIS A 887 15.07 5.45 20.12
N GLN A 888 15.04 4.23 20.68
CA GLN A 888 16.26 3.50 21.02
C GLN A 888 17.06 3.12 19.76
N ILE A 889 16.39 2.73 18.67
CA ILE A 889 17.03 2.53 17.37
C ILE A 889 17.70 3.83 16.93
N LYS A 890 17.00 4.97 16.99
CA LYS A 890 17.57 6.28 16.63
C LYS A 890 18.84 6.59 17.42
N LEU A 891 18.80 6.39 18.73
CA LEU A 891 19.96 6.61 19.60
C LEU A 891 21.13 5.68 19.28
N LEU A 892 20.86 4.39 19.07
CA LEU A 892 21.89 3.40 18.70
C LEU A 892 22.47 3.70 17.31
N SER A 893 21.63 3.94 16.30
CA SER A 893 22.05 4.28 14.94
C SER A 893 22.93 5.53 14.89
N GLN A 894 22.68 6.53 15.74
CA GLN A 894 23.57 7.68 15.88
C GLN A 894 24.95 7.29 16.43
N LYS A 895 25.02 6.43 17.44
CA LYS A 895 26.28 5.92 18.01
C LYS A 895 27.06 5.03 17.04
N PHE A 896 26.36 4.30 16.17
CA PHE A 896 26.94 3.38 15.20
C PHE A 896 27.03 3.97 13.78
N LYS A 897 26.98 5.30 13.61
CA LYS A 897 26.96 5.96 12.30
C LYS A 897 28.12 5.54 11.38
N ASP A 898 29.30 5.31 11.95
CA ASP A 898 30.51 4.89 11.21
C ASP A 898 30.56 3.37 10.93
N LEU A 899 29.62 2.59 11.50
CA LEU A 899 29.56 1.13 11.44
C LEU A 899 28.33 0.66 10.66
N THR A 900 28.30 1.02 9.37
CA THR A 900 27.11 0.88 8.50
C THR A 900 26.66 -0.55 8.23
N LYS A 901 27.49 -1.57 8.52
CA LYS A 901 27.14 -2.98 8.28
C LYS A 901 26.59 -3.69 9.52
N VAL A 902 26.61 -3.04 10.69
CA VAL A 902 25.93 -3.54 11.89
C VAL A 902 24.43 -3.29 11.73
N GLU A 903 23.64 -4.34 11.80
CA GLU A 903 22.21 -4.24 11.54
C GLU A 903 21.44 -3.86 12.80
N ILE A 904 20.75 -2.72 12.80
CA ILE A 904 19.98 -2.23 13.94
C ILE A 904 18.52 -2.12 13.54
N SER A 905 17.62 -2.83 14.24
CA SER A 905 16.20 -2.82 13.86
C SER A 905 15.24 -3.14 15.01
N THR A 906 13.94 -2.99 14.71
CA THR A 906 12.89 -3.50 15.58
C THR A 906 12.79 -5.02 15.46
N VAL A 907 12.16 -5.66 16.44
CA VAL A 907 11.86 -7.10 16.41
C VAL A 907 11.13 -7.48 15.11
N ASP A 908 10.08 -6.73 14.76
CA ASP A 908 9.20 -6.98 13.62
C ASP A 908 9.97 -6.95 12.29
N ARG A 909 10.90 -5.99 12.12
CA ARG A 909 11.73 -5.88 10.91
C ARG A 909 12.85 -6.93 10.83
N PHE A 910 13.27 -7.46 11.98
CA PHE A 910 14.30 -8.51 12.05
C PHE A 910 13.72 -9.92 11.81
N GLN A 911 12.41 -10.08 11.65
CA GLN A 911 11.80 -11.37 11.36
C GLN A 911 12.33 -11.95 10.03
N GLY A 912 12.52 -13.26 10.00
CA GLY A 912 13.15 -13.98 8.89
C GLY A 912 14.68 -13.79 8.78
N ARG A 913 15.28 -12.85 9.49
CA ARG A 913 16.74 -12.64 9.52
C ARG A 913 17.40 -13.44 10.65
N GLU A 914 18.72 -13.53 10.62
CA GLU A 914 19.55 -14.18 11.64
C GLU A 914 20.98 -13.62 11.62
N LYS A 915 21.68 -13.69 12.76
CA LYS A 915 23.07 -13.25 12.92
C LYS A 915 23.83 -14.18 13.85
N LYS A 916 25.16 -14.22 13.75
CA LYS A 916 25.99 -14.96 14.71
C LYS A 916 25.84 -14.42 16.11
N VAL A 917 25.81 -13.09 16.24
CA VAL A 917 25.60 -12.39 17.51
C VAL A 917 24.38 -11.49 17.43
N ILE A 918 23.47 -11.61 18.40
CA ILE A 918 22.37 -10.69 18.59
C ILE A 918 22.51 -10.00 19.95
N VAL A 919 22.39 -8.69 19.93
CA VAL A 919 22.30 -7.84 21.12
C VAL A 919 20.87 -7.32 21.24
N VAL A 920 20.21 -7.61 22.36
CA VAL A 920 18.85 -7.14 22.65
C VAL A 920 18.91 -6.00 23.66
N SER A 921 18.31 -4.86 23.33
CA SER A 921 18.16 -3.72 24.23
C SER A 921 16.71 -3.65 24.71
N LEU A 922 16.47 -3.92 26.01
CA LEU A 922 15.13 -3.92 26.60
C LEU A 922 14.65 -2.52 26.98
N VAL A 923 15.56 -1.55 27.17
CA VAL A 923 15.30 -0.12 27.44
C VAL A 923 14.66 0.19 28.79
N LYS A 924 13.62 -0.56 29.16
CA LYS A 924 12.76 -0.27 30.31
C LYS A 924 13.50 -0.42 31.63
N ALA A 925 13.51 0.67 32.39
CA ALA A 925 14.17 0.78 33.68
C ALA A 925 13.50 1.92 34.48
N ASN A 926 12.55 1.54 35.34
CA ASN A 926 11.75 2.50 36.10
C ASN A 926 11.29 1.95 37.45
N VAL A 927 11.00 2.85 38.39
CA VAL A 927 10.62 2.52 39.77
C VAL A 927 9.21 1.94 39.90
N ASP A 928 8.37 2.15 38.89
CA ASP A 928 6.98 1.69 38.86
C ASP A 928 6.85 0.26 38.30
N TYR A 929 7.96 -0.38 37.92
CA TYR A 929 8.03 -1.70 37.29
C TYR A 929 7.14 -1.84 36.04
N ARG A 930 6.98 -0.75 35.28
CA ARG A 930 6.17 -0.69 34.06
C ARG A 930 7.00 -1.02 32.83
N ILE A 931 6.67 -2.12 32.17
CA ILE A 931 7.38 -2.59 30.96
C ILE A 931 6.71 -2.17 29.64
N GLY A 932 5.44 -1.76 29.69
CA GLY A 932 4.62 -1.51 28.49
C GLY A 932 4.18 -2.80 27.78
N ASP A 933 3.22 -2.70 26.87
CA ASP A 933 2.58 -3.88 26.26
C ASP A 933 3.46 -4.60 25.24
N ILE A 934 4.38 -3.87 24.58
CA ILE A 934 5.33 -4.47 23.61
C ILE A 934 6.21 -5.54 24.25
N LEU A 935 6.66 -5.33 25.50
CA LEU A 935 7.50 -6.30 26.22
C LEU A 935 6.69 -7.41 26.92
N LYS A 936 5.36 -7.29 27.00
CA LYS A 936 4.47 -8.37 27.44
C LYS A 936 4.20 -9.40 26.34
N ASP A 937 4.41 -9.02 25.08
CA ASP A 937 4.20 -9.88 23.93
C ASP A 937 5.31 -10.95 23.82
N TYR A 938 4.99 -12.17 24.25
CA TYR A 938 5.92 -13.30 24.19
C TYR A 938 6.38 -13.61 22.76
N ARG A 939 5.58 -13.30 21.73
CA ARG A 939 5.93 -13.62 20.33
C ARG A 939 7.06 -12.73 19.84
N ARG A 940 7.02 -11.44 20.16
CA ARG A 940 8.11 -10.50 19.85
C ARG A 940 9.40 -10.92 20.55
N LEU A 941 9.29 -11.28 21.83
CA LEU A 941 10.44 -11.75 22.59
C LEU A 941 11.02 -13.05 22.01
N ASN A 942 10.16 -14.00 21.64
CA ASN A 942 10.55 -15.23 20.96
C ASN A 942 11.31 -14.95 19.66
N VAL A 943 10.80 -14.02 18.84
CA VAL A 943 11.47 -13.62 17.60
C VAL A 943 12.84 -13.06 17.91
N ALA A 944 12.96 -12.11 18.85
CA ALA A 944 14.23 -11.49 19.23
C ALA A 944 15.29 -12.50 19.68
N ILE A 945 14.92 -13.42 20.57
CA ILE A 945 15.81 -14.49 21.08
C ILE A 945 16.26 -15.40 19.94
N THR A 946 15.33 -15.81 19.07
CA THR A 946 15.58 -16.82 18.03
C THR A 946 16.29 -16.28 16.78
N ARG A 947 16.76 -15.02 16.81
CA ARG A 947 17.59 -14.43 15.75
C ARG A 947 19.08 -14.78 15.91
N ALA A 948 19.51 -15.16 17.11
CA ALA A 948 20.91 -15.45 17.42
C ALA A 948 21.30 -16.87 16.98
N GLN A 949 22.46 -17.03 16.34
CA GLN A 949 23.02 -18.35 16.05
C GLN A 949 23.94 -18.83 17.19
N SER A 950 24.97 -18.06 17.53
CA SER A 950 26.03 -18.49 18.44
C SER A 950 26.06 -17.74 19.77
N LYS A 951 25.66 -16.45 19.78
CA LYS A 951 25.64 -15.64 20.99
C LYS A 951 24.45 -14.68 21.06
N LEU A 952 23.78 -14.67 22.20
CA LEU A 952 22.68 -13.77 22.55
C LEU A 952 23.08 -12.96 23.80
N ILE A 953 23.07 -11.64 23.68
CA ILE A 953 23.38 -10.72 24.77
C ILE A 953 22.16 -9.84 25.03
N ILE A 954 21.61 -9.88 26.24
CA ILE A 954 20.41 -9.11 26.61
C ILE A 954 20.78 -8.02 27.61
N PHE A 955 20.52 -6.76 27.29
CA PHE A 955 20.71 -5.62 28.18
C PHE A 955 19.37 -5.15 28.75
N GLY A 956 19.32 -4.88 30.05
CA GLY A 956 18.16 -4.23 30.68
C GLY A 956 18.14 -4.32 32.21
N SER A 957 17.18 -3.60 32.82
CA SER A 957 16.94 -3.64 34.26
C SER A 957 16.20 -4.92 34.64
N ARG A 958 16.88 -5.84 35.31
CA ARG A 958 16.31 -7.12 35.74
C ARG A 958 15.07 -6.91 36.61
N SER A 959 15.14 -5.99 37.57
CA SER A 959 14.02 -5.68 38.48
C SER A 959 12.79 -5.18 37.73
N THR A 960 12.95 -4.26 36.77
CA THR A 960 11.84 -3.72 35.96
C THR A 960 11.21 -4.80 35.08
N VAL A 961 12.02 -5.56 34.34
CA VAL A 961 11.48 -6.51 33.35
C VAL A 961 10.90 -7.78 33.98
N SER A 962 11.29 -8.12 35.22
CA SER A 962 10.71 -9.24 35.99
C SER A 962 9.23 -9.07 36.36
N ALA A 963 8.65 -7.88 36.09
CA ALA A 963 7.21 -7.65 36.17
C ALA A 963 6.42 -8.52 35.18
N SER A 964 6.99 -8.87 34.02
CA SER A 964 6.42 -9.87 33.12
C SER A 964 6.78 -11.28 33.60
N GLU A 965 5.78 -12.16 33.67
CA GLU A 965 5.98 -13.57 34.02
C GLU A 965 6.94 -14.27 33.06
N ILE A 966 6.80 -14.03 31.75
CA ILE A 966 7.67 -14.62 30.72
C ILE A 966 9.12 -14.16 30.91
N MET A 967 9.34 -12.87 31.12
CA MET A 967 10.69 -12.33 31.34
C MET A 967 11.30 -12.86 32.63
N ARG A 968 10.50 -12.99 33.70
CA ARG A 968 10.95 -13.60 34.96
C ARG A 968 11.45 -15.02 34.75
N ASN A 969 10.69 -15.85 34.03
CA ASN A 969 11.08 -17.23 33.75
C ASN A 969 12.34 -17.31 32.88
N ILE A 970 12.52 -16.40 31.90
CA ILE A 970 13.76 -16.28 31.12
C ILE A 970 14.94 -15.95 32.05
N ILE A 971 14.77 -14.94 32.91
CA ILE A 971 15.81 -14.48 33.82
C ILE A 971 16.22 -15.62 34.78
N GLU A 972 15.26 -16.34 35.35
CA GLU A 972 15.51 -17.50 36.20
C GLU A 972 16.30 -18.58 35.47
N HIS A 973 15.96 -18.87 34.21
CA HIS A 973 16.71 -19.82 33.39
C HIS A 973 18.17 -19.37 33.14
N ILE A 974 18.37 -18.08 32.82
CA ILE A 974 19.72 -17.51 32.62
C ILE A 974 20.53 -17.50 33.93
N GLN A 975 19.88 -17.24 35.07
CA GLN A 975 20.52 -17.28 36.38
C GLN A 975 20.98 -18.69 36.76
N ASN A 976 20.13 -19.69 36.54
CA ASN A 976 20.45 -21.09 36.79
C ASN A 976 21.62 -21.59 35.93
N ALA A 977 21.79 -21.02 34.73
CA ALA A 977 22.94 -21.29 33.85
C ALA A 977 24.22 -20.48 34.20
N HIS A 978 24.24 -19.72 35.30
CA HIS A 978 25.37 -18.83 35.68
C HIS A 978 25.79 -17.82 34.60
N SER A 979 24.81 -17.35 33.83
CA SER A 979 24.97 -16.43 32.69
C SER A 979 24.55 -14.99 32.97
N MET A 980 24.48 -14.62 34.25
CA MET A 980 24.12 -13.27 34.69
C MET A 980 25.36 -12.40 34.91
N CYS A 981 25.46 -11.30 34.17
CA CYS A 981 26.49 -10.28 34.34
C CYS A 981 25.91 -9.09 35.12
N LYS A 982 26.13 -9.06 36.43
CA LYS A 982 25.70 -7.95 37.29
C LYS A 982 26.72 -6.82 37.25
N LEU A 983 26.33 -5.68 36.71
CA LEU A 983 27.19 -4.49 36.74
C LEU A 983 27.26 -3.94 38.17
N LYS A 984 28.45 -3.53 38.60
CA LYS A 984 28.74 -2.94 39.92
C LYS A 984 29.02 -1.44 39.71
N ASP A 985 28.62 -0.57 40.66
CA ASP A 985 28.81 0.90 40.69
C ASP A 985 27.62 1.77 40.18
N LYS A 986 27.28 2.85 40.88
CA LYS A 986 26.23 3.83 40.50
C LYS A 986 26.72 4.86 39.46
N SER A 987 28.03 4.91 39.19
CA SER A 987 28.67 5.92 38.34
C SER A 987 29.19 5.35 37.01
N THR A 988 28.33 5.12 36.01
CA THR A 988 28.84 4.82 34.64
C THR A 988 28.00 5.47 33.54
N PRO A 989 28.65 6.19 32.57
CA PRO A 989 29.52 5.58 31.57
C PRO A 989 30.74 6.44 31.15
N SER A 990 31.93 6.20 31.74
CA SER A 990 33.23 6.66 31.21
C SER A 990 34.22 5.51 30.96
N TRP A 991 33.69 4.28 30.91
CA TRP A 991 34.48 3.06 30.86
C TRP A 991 34.76 2.66 29.41
N HIS A 992 36.05 2.47 29.15
CA HIS A 992 36.67 1.71 28.07
C HIS A 992 36.01 1.74 26.69
N ILE A 993 36.44 2.70 25.86
CA ILE A 993 37.12 2.50 24.57
C ILE A 993 37.60 3.90 24.14
N VAL A 994 38.88 4.18 24.33
CA VAL A 994 39.59 5.16 23.49
C VAL A 994 40.44 4.28 22.58
N PRO A 995 40.12 4.16 21.28
CA PRO A 995 41.03 3.50 20.36
C PRO A 995 42.38 4.22 20.44
N LYS A 996 43.49 3.47 20.52
CA LYS A 996 44.76 4.00 20.02
C LYS A 996 44.73 4.00 18.50
#